data_AF-A0AAE0JUF6-F1
#
_entry.id   AF-A0AAE0JUF6-F1
#
_cell.length_a   1.000
_cell.length_b   1.000
_cell.length_c   1.000
_cell.angle_alpha   90.00
_cell.angle_beta   90.00
_cell.angle_gamma   90.00
#
_symmetry.space_group_name_H-M   'P 1'
#
loop_
_entity.id
_entity.type
_entity.pdbx_description
1 polymer ?
#
loop_
_entity_poly.entity_id
_entity_poly.type
_entity_poly.pdbx_seq_one_letter_code
_entity_poly.pdbx_strand_id
1 'polypeptide(L)'
;MPVLPLNPVNRRDLEAYRRDEKYGHKLLTPEERLRLLKPYLPSPPPSRTSQRVQKQLPDQHTLGLRRFFRRQLHLLVFTSIHAVFSLYIHIRQAYHAVANRIYSVYYYHHRTPELIQGDVKGLRRLPKHLSVILTLEDNGKGGAGLERLVNEAADIAAWCASAGIPQLSIYEKTGILKGFMPETHEALSQKLAAYFGPDFPALSLGAPHSPAVEPRVSSRTARRVDVAEQKHLSVLLLSAEDGRDSIVDLTKTLAEMAQRSKLSPADINIELVDAELSESVMGEPDLLIHFGPYVELAGYPPWQVRLTEIFHVPDNQGVGYQVFYRALCNYARAQMRLVPICGAFLGETEGITTFGDMSVFRPPVVRSGTAALNRALFSRTFDLAAAAVNDPRLISKYRNALQSAKELLRVERISGVAAHPDPSLAQQGRKCLLLSPSVKAKAPETWGPLLRDGVDKQDLSVVPYELRLGYDDWSYHDIITSIFPEEFQDEIPAGFNTAGHVAHLNLRDRYLPYKKVIAEVLRDKSPHIRTVINKVDNVGSESQFRTFQYEVLAGEDDMEVTVSEGGCVFDFDYSKVYWNSKLETEHRRLIDLFQPGEVVCDVMAGIGPFAVPAGKKGVIVWANDMNPESYSCLQKAIKKNKVSNFVRPFCTDGRTFIHQAADSVLAASEKGESITIPAKRPTGSRTAAKNSNNPAPKPQLIPIPPTVSHFVMNLPASAIEFLGCYRGLYAGHEALFAPGTARKLPLIHTHCFSVKAFDETAGLDICERITKALGFAVRPGDPETEGHVAIHHVRDVAPAKSMFCASFRLPREVAFAPRA
;
A
#
# COMPACT_ATOMS: atom_id res chain seq x y z
N MET A 1 37.31 -20.26 -5.97
CA MET A 1 37.74 -20.98 -4.75
C MET A 1 36.76 -22.11 -4.50
N PRO A 2 37.23 -23.28 -4.05
CA PRO A 2 36.34 -24.41 -3.78
C PRO A 2 35.46 -24.08 -2.57
N VAL A 3 34.16 -24.37 -2.70
CA VAL A 3 33.19 -24.26 -1.61
C VAL A 3 33.63 -25.22 -0.51
N LEU A 4 34.05 -24.67 0.64
CA LEU A 4 34.25 -25.48 1.84
C LEU A 4 32.89 -26.08 2.24
N PRO A 5 32.79 -27.40 2.45
CA PRO A 5 31.54 -28.00 2.90
C PRO A 5 31.25 -27.49 4.31
N LEU A 6 30.08 -26.86 4.51
CA LEU A 6 29.54 -26.66 5.84
C LEU A 6 29.48 -28.05 6.51
N ASN A 7 30.19 -28.21 7.62
CA ASN A 7 30.14 -29.45 8.40
C ASN A 7 28.66 -29.77 8.69
N PRO A 8 28.17 -30.97 8.36
CA PRO A 8 26.79 -31.33 8.65
C PRO A 8 26.58 -31.22 10.17
N VAL A 9 25.59 -30.43 10.57
CA VAL A 9 25.30 -30.16 11.98
C VAL A 9 25.02 -31.49 12.68
N ASN A 10 25.74 -31.76 13.78
CA ASN A 10 25.54 -32.99 14.54
C ASN A 10 24.09 -33.03 15.02
N ARG A 11 23.40 -34.12 14.67
CA ARG A 11 21.97 -34.30 14.95
C ARG A 11 21.65 -34.18 16.45
N ARG A 12 22.59 -34.59 17.31
CA ARG A 12 22.46 -34.49 18.77
C ARG A 12 22.51 -33.03 19.26
N ASP A 13 23.40 -32.23 18.68
CA ASP A 13 23.55 -30.81 19.01
C ASP A 13 22.36 -30.00 18.50
N LEU A 14 21.86 -30.36 17.31
CA LEU A 14 20.65 -29.76 16.73
C LEU A 14 19.40 -30.09 17.55
N GLU A 15 19.27 -31.34 18.01
CA GLU A 15 18.17 -31.76 18.89
C GLU A 15 18.26 -31.08 20.26
N ALA A 16 19.45 -30.92 20.84
CA ALA A 16 19.65 -30.20 22.09
C ALA A 16 19.32 -28.70 21.97
N TYR A 17 19.74 -28.06 20.88
CA TYR A 17 19.43 -26.66 20.60
C TYR A 17 17.93 -26.44 20.35
N ARG A 18 17.29 -27.28 19.51
CA ARG A 18 15.84 -27.22 19.26
C ARG A 18 15.02 -27.53 20.50
N ARG A 19 15.52 -28.39 21.39
CA ARG A 19 14.88 -28.65 22.68
C ARG A 19 14.97 -27.41 23.58
N ASP A 20 16.11 -26.74 23.66
CA ASP A 20 16.24 -25.48 24.41
C ASP A 20 15.35 -24.37 23.84
N GLU A 21 15.30 -24.24 22.51
CA GLU A 21 14.42 -23.29 21.79
C GLU A 21 12.94 -23.56 22.09
N LYS A 22 12.49 -24.82 22.06
CA LYS A 22 11.11 -25.21 22.38
C LYS A 22 10.69 -24.84 23.81
N TYR A 23 11.64 -24.74 24.73
CA TYR A 23 11.41 -24.30 26.11
C TYR A 23 11.79 -22.83 26.35
N GLY A 24 11.81 -22.02 25.28
CA GLY A 24 12.02 -20.58 25.36
C GLY A 24 13.40 -20.19 25.85
N HIS A 25 14.43 -20.98 25.50
CA HIS A 25 15.81 -20.73 25.89
C HIS A 25 16.00 -20.67 27.41
N LYS A 26 15.49 -21.68 28.11
CA LYS A 26 15.59 -21.82 29.57
C LYS A 26 16.36 -23.06 30.03
N LEU A 27 16.66 -23.99 29.12
CA LEU A 27 17.31 -25.27 29.43
C LEU A 27 18.84 -25.18 29.38
N LEU A 28 19.37 -24.31 28.53
CA LEU A 28 20.81 -24.05 28.39
C LEU A 28 21.13 -22.63 28.83
N THR A 29 22.27 -22.41 29.45
CA THR A 29 22.79 -21.05 29.68
C THR A 29 23.30 -20.44 28.37
N PRO A 30 23.42 -19.10 28.26
CA PRO A 30 23.99 -18.45 27.07
C PRO A 30 25.37 -18.99 26.67
N GLU A 31 26.20 -19.35 27.66
CA GLU A 31 27.54 -19.91 27.46
C GLU A 31 27.49 -21.33 26.90
N GLU A 32 26.52 -22.15 27.34
CA GLU A 32 26.31 -23.51 26.83
C GLU A 32 25.76 -23.50 25.40
N ARG A 33 24.87 -22.57 25.07
CA ARG A 33 24.42 -22.36 23.67
C ARG A 33 25.57 -21.95 22.78
N LEU A 34 26.42 -21.04 23.26
CA LEU A 34 27.58 -20.58 22.51
C LEU A 34 28.59 -21.71 22.32
N ARG A 35 28.77 -22.59 23.31
CA ARG A 35 29.57 -23.83 23.17
C ARG A 35 28.98 -24.82 22.17
N LEU A 36 27.66 -24.98 22.15
CA LEU A 36 26.94 -25.82 21.17
C LEU A 36 27.13 -25.32 19.73
N LEU A 37 27.15 -24.00 19.53
CA LEU A 37 27.29 -23.38 18.21
C LEU A 37 28.76 -23.22 17.77
N LYS A 38 29.71 -23.13 18.71
CA LYS A 38 31.14 -22.88 18.47
C LYS A 38 31.78 -23.76 17.38
N PRO A 39 31.49 -25.07 17.26
CA PRO A 39 32.06 -25.93 16.21
C PRO A 39 31.55 -25.61 14.80
N TYR A 40 30.41 -24.93 14.68
CA TYR A 40 29.73 -24.59 13.42
C TYR A 40 29.93 -23.13 13.01
N LEU A 41 30.52 -22.31 13.88
CA LEU A 41 30.86 -20.93 13.57
C LEU A 41 32.14 -20.86 12.73
N PRO A 42 32.20 -19.99 11.70
CA PRO A 42 33.42 -19.80 10.92
C PRO A 42 34.57 -19.33 11.82
N SER A 43 35.77 -19.84 11.58
CA SER A 43 36.95 -19.42 12.35
C SER A 43 37.16 -17.91 12.20
N PRO A 44 37.41 -17.18 13.30
CA PRO A 44 37.74 -15.77 13.20
C PRO A 44 38.99 -15.60 12.34
N PRO A 45 39.07 -14.56 11.50
CA PRO A 45 40.25 -14.33 10.67
C PRO A 45 41.50 -14.21 11.56
N PRO A 46 42.67 -14.71 11.11
CA PRO A 46 43.86 -14.71 11.92
C PRO A 46 44.18 -13.30 12.38
N SER A 47 44.27 -13.13 13.70
CA SER A 47 44.63 -11.88 14.35
C SER A 47 45.98 -11.43 13.80
N ARG A 48 45.99 -10.29 13.09
CA ARG A 48 47.21 -9.55 12.76
C ARG A 48 47.96 -9.29 14.06
N THR A 49 49.04 -10.02 14.24
CA THR A 49 50.04 -9.79 15.27
C THR A 49 50.51 -8.35 15.18
N SER A 50 50.49 -7.68 16.32
CA SER A 50 50.92 -6.31 16.55
C SER A 50 52.38 -6.12 16.12
N GLN A 51 52.62 -5.68 14.88
CA GLN A 51 53.83 -4.95 14.53
C GLN A 51 53.50 -3.48 14.43
N ARG A 52 53.81 -2.80 15.54
CA ARG A 52 53.75 -1.36 15.73
C ARG A 52 54.82 -0.72 14.85
N VAL A 53 54.49 -0.44 13.59
CA VAL A 53 55.28 0.48 12.76
C VAL A 53 54.77 1.88 13.03
N GLN A 54 55.55 2.65 13.80
CA GLN A 54 55.42 4.11 13.88
C GLN A 54 55.56 4.68 12.46
N LYS A 55 54.43 5.03 11.84
CA LYS A 55 54.41 6.00 10.75
C LYS A 55 53.83 7.29 11.32
N GLN A 56 54.71 8.22 11.63
CA GLN A 56 54.37 9.63 11.83
C GLN A 56 53.58 10.10 10.61
N LEU A 57 52.32 10.48 10.82
CA LEU A 57 51.61 11.34 9.87
C LEU A 57 52.12 12.77 10.07
N PRO A 58 52.36 13.53 8.98
CA PRO A 58 52.64 14.94 9.09
C PRO A 58 51.39 15.65 9.58
N ASP A 59 51.59 16.40 10.66
CA ASP A 59 50.62 17.22 11.33
C ASP A 59 50.18 18.36 10.39
N GLN A 60 48.91 18.35 9.96
CA GLN A 60 48.26 19.52 9.38
C GLN A 60 46.93 19.75 10.09
N HIS A 61 47.05 20.42 11.23
CA HIS A 61 45.98 21.16 11.87
C HIS A 61 45.37 22.18 10.91
N THR A 62 44.20 21.86 10.36
CA THR A 62 43.13 22.84 10.22
C THR A 62 41.87 22.25 10.84
N LEU A 63 41.55 22.71 12.06
CA LEU A 63 40.32 22.36 12.76
C LEU A 63 39.12 22.70 11.87
N GLY A 64 38.44 21.66 11.38
CA GLY A 64 37.24 21.80 10.56
C GLY A 64 36.04 22.26 11.39
N LEU A 65 36.03 23.53 11.81
CA LEU A 65 34.89 24.19 12.46
C LEU A 65 33.58 23.89 11.72
N ARG A 66 33.61 23.84 10.39
CA ARG A 66 32.44 23.56 9.56
C ARG A 66 31.88 22.13 9.71
N ARG A 67 32.74 21.12 9.90
CA ARG A 67 32.31 19.73 10.17
C ARG A 67 31.79 19.59 11.60
N PHE A 68 32.42 20.28 12.55
CA PHE A 68 31.95 20.36 13.93
C PHE A 68 30.57 21.02 14.01
N PHE A 69 30.38 22.20 13.42
CA PHE A 69 29.08 22.89 13.38
C PHE A 69 28.00 22.10 12.65
N ARG A 70 28.32 21.38 11.56
CA ARG A 70 27.35 20.53 10.87
C ARG A 70 26.89 19.34 11.73
N ARG A 71 27.82 18.71 12.46
CA ARG A 71 27.50 17.62 13.40
C ARG A 71 26.71 18.14 14.60
N GLN A 72 27.07 19.30 15.15
CA GLN A 72 26.34 19.94 16.23
C GLN A 72 24.94 20.39 15.79
N LEU A 73 24.78 20.90 14.57
CA LEU A 73 23.48 21.24 14.00
C LEU A 73 22.61 19.99 13.81
N HIS A 74 23.18 18.90 13.28
CA HIS A 74 22.44 17.64 13.14
C HIS A 74 21.99 17.08 14.50
N LEU A 75 22.89 17.06 15.49
CA LEU A 75 22.57 16.65 16.86
C LEU A 75 21.49 17.55 17.47
N LEU A 76 21.62 18.87 17.33
CA LEU A 76 20.64 19.82 17.83
C LEU A 76 19.27 19.63 17.18
N VAL A 77 19.21 19.43 15.86
CA VAL A 77 17.95 19.17 15.14
C VAL A 77 17.35 17.84 15.57
N PHE A 78 18.15 16.76 15.62
CA PHE A 78 17.70 15.45 16.07
C PHE A 78 17.17 15.50 17.51
N THR A 79 17.92 16.11 18.43
CA THR A 79 17.52 16.26 19.84
C THR A 79 16.29 17.15 19.98
N SER A 80 16.16 18.20 19.16
CA SER A 80 14.97 19.07 19.18
C SER A 80 13.72 18.32 18.70
N ILE A 81 13.81 17.61 17.58
CA ILE A 81 12.72 16.77 17.06
C ILE A 81 12.36 15.71 18.10
N HIS A 82 13.35 14.99 18.61
CA HIS A 82 13.12 13.95 19.61
C HIS A 82 12.50 14.53 20.89
N ALA A 83 12.96 15.69 21.37
CA ALA A 83 12.40 16.36 22.54
C ALA A 83 10.94 16.79 22.32
N VAL A 84 10.62 17.34 21.14
CA VAL A 84 9.24 17.71 20.77
C VAL A 84 8.34 16.49 20.70
N PHE A 85 8.77 15.40 20.03
CA PHE A 85 8.00 14.16 19.96
C PHE A 85 7.86 13.49 21.32
N SER A 86 8.93 13.45 22.13
CA SER A 86 8.88 12.94 23.50
C SER A 86 7.90 13.76 24.35
N LEU A 87 7.97 15.09 24.31
CA LEU A 87 7.05 15.96 25.04
C LEU A 87 5.60 15.72 24.60
N TYR A 88 5.34 15.63 23.30
CA TYR A 88 4.02 15.33 22.75
C TYR A 88 3.49 13.97 23.25
N ILE A 89 4.30 12.91 23.18
CA ILE A 89 3.92 11.57 23.63
C ILE A 89 3.58 11.57 25.13
N HIS A 90 4.42 12.18 25.97
CA HIS A 90 4.16 12.24 27.43
C HIS A 90 2.91 13.05 27.76
N ILE A 91 2.68 14.19 27.09
CA ILE A 91 1.46 14.99 27.26
C ILE A 91 0.23 14.17 26.84
N ARG A 92 0.30 13.48 25.70
CA ARG A 92 -0.80 12.63 25.21
C ARG A 92 -1.11 11.49 26.18
N GLN A 93 -0.08 10.79 26.66
CA GLN A 93 -0.22 9.71 27.65
C GLN A 93 -0.80 10.23 28.96
N ALA A 94 -0.33 11.37 29.46
CA ALA A 94 -0.87 12.00 30.67
C ALA A 94 -2.34 12.40 30.50
N TYR A 95 -2.69 13.00 29.35
CA TYR A 95 -4.07 13.35 29.02
C TYR A 95 -4.97 12.11 28.99
N HIS A 96 -4.56 11.04 28.31
CA HIS A 96 -5.34 9.81 28.25
C HIS A 96 -5.43 9.11 29.60
N ALA A 97 -4.37 9.11 30.41
CA ALA A 97 -4.41 8.57 31.77
C ALA A 97 -5.44 9.30 32.64
N VAL A 98 -5.44 10.64 32.60
CA VAL A 98 -6.42 11.46 33.33
C VAL A 98 -7.84 11.24 32.80
N ALA A 99 -8.05 11.29 31.48
CA ALA A 99 -9.35 11.07 30.88
C ALA A 99 -9.91 9.68 31.19
N ASN A 100 -9.09 8.63 31.04
CA ASN A 100 -9.48 7.25 31.37
C ASN A 100 -9.79 7.10 32.86
N ARG A 101 -9.05 7.78 33.75
CA ARG A 101 -9.37 7.79 35.19
C ARG A 101 -10.72 8.46 35.47
N ILE A 102 -11.00 9.59 34.83
CA ILE A 102 -12.31 10.27 34.94
C ILE A 102 -13.43 9.34 34.45
N TYR A 103 -13.27 8.72 33.27
CA TYR A 103 -14.25 7.77 32.75
C TYR A 103 -14.44 6.55 33.64
N SER A 104 -13.36 6.02 34.24
CA SER A 104 -13.45 4.89 35.17
C SER A 104 -14.23 5.21 36.45
N VAL A 105 -14.25 6.49 36.86
CA VAL A 105 -15.05 6.97 37.99
C VAL A 105 -16.50 7.21 37.56
N TYR A 106 -16.72 7.83 36.39
CA TYR A 106 -18.05 8.11 35.87
C TYR A 106 -18.85 6.83 35.57
N TYR A 107 -18.20 5.83 34.96
CA TYR A 107 -18.78 4.53 34.63
C TYR A 107 -18.40 3.46 35.66
N TYR A 108 -18.24 3.84 36.93
CA TYR A 108 -18.00 2.87 37.98
C TYR A 108 -19.29 2.13 38.31
N HIS A 109 -19.37 0.85 37.97
CA HIS A 109 -20.44 -0.02 38.41
C HIS A 109 -20.05 -0.62 39.76
N HIS A 110 -20.85 -0.44 40.81
CA HIS A 110 -20.61 -1.00 42.15
C HIS A 110 -20.84 -2.52 42.21
N ARG A 111 -20.40 -3.26 41.17
CA ARG A 111 -20.69 -4.68 40.93
C ARG A 111 -22.20 -4.99 40.85
N THR A 112 -22.98 -4.01 40.41
CA THR A 112 -24.45 -4.07 40.31
C THR A 112 -24.86 -4.40 38.87
N PRO A 113 -25.41 -5.59 38.59
CA PRO A 113 -25.85 -5.97 37.24
C PRO A 113 -26.85 -5.01 36.63
N GLU A 114 -27.73 -4.42 37.44
CA GLU A 114 -28.79 -3.52 36.98
C GLU A 114 -28.23 -2.24 36.35
N LEU A 115 -27.09 -1.74 36.88
CA LEU A 115 -26.41 -0.57 36.31
C LEU A 115 -25.84 -0.89 34.92
N ILE A 116 -25.17 -2.03 34.79
CA ILE A 116 -24.61 -2.50 33.52
C ILE A 116 -25.72 -2.76 32.50
N GLN A 117 -26.84 -3.36 32.93
CA GLN A 117 -28.03 -3.55 32.09
C GLN A 117 -28.62 -2.22 31.64
N GLY A 118 -28.70 -1.23 32.56
CA GLY A 118 -29.15 0.12 32.25
C GLY A 118 -28.28 0.80 31.19
N ASP A 119 -26.95 0.67 31.31
CA ASP A 119 -25.98 1.24 30.37
C ASP A 119 -26.14 0.70 28.94
N VAL A 120 -26.45 -0.60 28.80
CA VAL A 120 -26.60 -1.24 27.48
C VAL A 120 -28.03 -1.21 26.92
N LYS A 121 -29.05 -0.94 27.73
CA LYS A 121 -30.47 -0.97 27.33
C LYS A 121 -30.80 -0.08 26.12
N GLY A 122 -30.10 1.05 25.97
CA GLY A 122 -30.26 1.99 24.87
C GLY A 122 -29.43 1.70 23.62
N LEU A 123 -28.60 0.65 23.64
CA LEU A 123 -27.75 0.29 22.50
C LEU A 123 -28.56 -0.42 21.41
N ARG A 124 -28.33 -0.03 20.16
CA ARG A 124 -29.06 -0.56 18.98
C ARG A 124 -28.90 -2.08 18.80
N ARG A 125 -27.73 -2.62 19.17
CA ARG A 125 -27.37 -4.04 19.07
C ARG A 125 -26.25 -4.37 20.03
N LEU A 126 -26.15 -5.64 20.41
CA LEU A 126 -25.09 -6.21 21.24
C LEU A 126 -24.45 -7.40 20.51
N PRO A 127 -23.15 -7.67 20.73
CA PRO A 127 -22.51 -8.86 20.19
C PRO A 127 -23.13 -10.11 20.84
N LYS A 128 -23.38 -11.15 20.05
CA LYS A 128 -23.73 -12.48 20.55
C LYS A 128 -22.49 -13.20 21.05
N HIS A 129 -21.36 -12.98 20.38
CA HIS A 129 -20.07 -13.53 20.76
C HIS A 129 -19.03 -12.42 20.91
N LEU A 130 -18.58 -12.20 22.14
CA LEU A 130 -17.50 -11.28 22.46
C LEU A 130 -16.19 -12.04 22.63
N SER A 131 -15.10 -11.52 22.08
CA SER A 131 -13.76 -12.02 22.36
C SER A 131 -12.88 -10.94 22.98
N VAL A 132 -11.92 -11.32 23.82
CA VAL A 132 -10.98 -10.40 24.47
C VAL A 132 -9.56 -10.94 24.42
N ILE A 133 -8.58 -10.05 24.26
CA ILE A 133 -7.16 -10.39 24.38
C ILE A 133 -6.64 -9.84 25.71
N LEU A 134 -6.14 -10.75 26.54
CA LEU A 134 -5.51 -10.45 27.81
C LEU A 134 -4.01 -10.81 27.77
N THR A 135 -3.22 -10.07 28.54
CA THR A 135 -1.77 -10.22 28.59
C THR A 135 -1.32 -10.54 30.01
N LEU A 136 -0.51 -11.59 30.15
CA LEU A 136 0.14 -11.90 31.42
C LEU A 136 1.28 -10.90 31.68
N GLU A 137 1.12 -10.03 32.68
CA GLU A 137 2.19 -9.14 33.15
C GLU A 137 3.17 -9.90 34.07
N ASP A 138 4.38 -10.18 33.58
CA ASP A 138 5.42 -10.89 34.34
C ASP A 138 6.22 -9.92 35.22
N ASN A 139 5.69 -9.60 36.40
CA ASN A 139 6.33 -8.67 37.35
C ASN A 139 7.39 -9.34 38.26
N GLY A 140 7.90 -10.53 37.91
CA GLY A 140 9.00 -11.20 38.62
C GLY A 140 8.70 -11.61 40.08
N LYS A 141 7.45 -11.50 40.54
CA LYS A 141 6.98 -11.95 41.85
C LYS A 141 5.95 -13.06 41.65
N GLY A 142 6.19 -14.23 42.25
CA GLY A 142 5.43 -15.46 42.04
C GLY A 142 3.91 -15.28 42.11
N GLY A 143 3.20 -15.87 41.13
CA GLY A 143 1.74 -16.04 41.11
C GLY A 143 0.87 -14.79 40.90
N ALA A 144 1.34 -13.59 41.28
CA ALA A 144 0.52 -12.37 41.29
C ALA A 144 -0.01 -11.96 39.90
N GLY A 145 0.76 -12.20 38.83
CA GLY A 145 0.33 -11.94 37.46
C GLY A 145 -0.83 -12.84 37.02
N LEU A 146 -0.79 -14.12 37.41
CA LEU A 146 -1.85 -15.09 37.11
C LEU A 146 -3.13 -14.76 37.88
N GLU A 147 -3.02 -14.43 39.18
CA GLU A 147 -4.17 -14.03 39.99
C GLU A 147 -4.86 -12.79 39.41
N ARG A 148 -4.09 -11.80 38.96
CA ARG A 148 -4.63 -10.63 38.26
C ARG A 148 -5.34 -11.01 36.97
N LEU A 149 -4.71 -11.85 36.13
CA LEU A 149 -5.29 -12.29 34.87
C LEU A 149 -6.61 -13.05 35.06
N VAL A 150 -6.68 -13.94 36.04
CA VAL A 150 -7.90 -14.67 36.40
C VAL A 150 -8.99 -13.72 36.91
N ASN A 151 -8.61 -12.72 37.73
CA ASN A 151 -9.55 -11.71 38.19
C ASN A 151 -10.10 -10.83 37.05
N GLU A 152 -9.24 -10.42 36.11
CA GLU A 152 -9.63 -9.66 34.91
C GLU A 152 -10.58 -10.47 34.02
N ALA A 153 -10.29 -11.75 33.80
CA ALA A 153 -11.19 -12.68 33.11
C ALA A 153 -12.55 -12.80 33.81
N ALA A 154 -12.56 -12.91 35.14
CA ALA A 154 -13.78 -12.99 35.94
C ALA A 154 -14.61 -11.70 35.89
N ASP A 155 -13.96 -10.53 35.93
CA ASP A 155 -14.62 -9.23 35.79
C ASP A 155 -15.30 -9.12 34.41
N ILE A 156 -14.61 -9.46 33.32
CA ILE A 156 -15.18 -9.43 31.97
C ILE A 156 -16.34 -10.42 31.84
N ALA A 157 -16.23 -11.62 32.39
CA ALA A 157 -17.33 -12.60 32.40
C ALA A 157 -18.57 -12.06 33.11
N ALA A 158 -18.40 -11.41 34.27
CA ALA A 158 -19.50 -10.77 34.98
C ALA A 158 -20.11 -9.61 34.19
N TRP A 159 -19.31 -8.82 33.46
CA TRP A 159 -19.80 -7.75 32.59
C TRP A 159 -20.58 -8.28 31.40
N CYS A 160 -20.10 -9.35 30.75
CA CYS A 160 -20.81 -10.03 29.66
C CYS A 160 -22.15 -10.58 30.13
N ALA A 161 -22.17 -11.32 31.24
CA ALA A 161 -23.39 -11.83 31.85
C ALA A 161 -24.38 -10.70 32.18
N SER A 162 -23.88 -9.59 32.74
CA SER A 162 -24.71 -8.44 33.10
C SER A 162 -25.26 -7.73 31.86
N ALA A 163 -24.45 -7.58 30.81
CA ALA A 163 -24.87 -6.98 29.54
C ALA A 163 -25.80 -7.87 28.71
N GLY A 164 -25.92 -9.16 29.04
CA GLY A 164 -26.71 -10.13 28.28
C GLY A 164 -25.99 -10.72 27.06
N ILE A 165 -24.65 -10.74 27.09
CA ILE A 165 -23.81 -11.36 26.05
C ILE A 165 -23.62 -12.85 26.41
N PRO A 166 -24.11 -13.80 25.59
CA PRO A 166 -24.15 -15.22 25.96
C PRO A 166 -22.83 -15.97 25.77
N GLN A 167 -21.90 -15.46 24.96
CA GLN A 167 -20.63 -16.14 24.66
C GLN A 167 -19.43 -15.20 24.78
N LEU A 168 -18.41 -15.65 25.52
CA LEU A 168 -17.15 -14.94 25.76
C LEU A 168 -15.96 -15.83 25.40
N SER A 169 -15.07 -15.36 24.52
CA SER A 169 -13.76 -15.97 24.29
C SER A 169 -12.67 -15.13 24.94
N ILE A 170 -11.77 -15.77 25.69
CA ILE A 170 -10.66 -15.12 26.37
C ILE A 170 -9.37 -15.70 25.81
N TYR A 171 -8.64 -14.88 25.06
CA TYR A 171 -7.33 -15.25 24.52
C TYR A 171 -6.21 -14.75 25.43
N GLU A 172 -5.33 -15.66 25.82
CA GLU A 172 -4.04 -15.34 26.43
C GLU A 172 -2.94 -16.16 25.73
N LYS A 173 -1.90 -15.47 25.25
CA LYS A 173 -0.88 -16.03 24.35
C LYS A 173 -0.24 -17.32 24.86
N THR A 174 0.13 -17.40 26.14
CA THR A 174 0.88 -18.53 26.70
C THR A 174 0.03 -19.77 26.97
N GLY A 175 -1.29 -19.62 27.04
CA GLY A 175 -2.21 -20.69 27.41
C GLY A 175 -2.22 -21.00 28.90
N ILE A 176 -1.69 -20.12 29.76
CA ILE A 176 -1.62 -20.38 31.20
C ILE A 176 -3.01 -20.61 31.80
N LEU A 177 -4.04 -19.88 31.34
CA LEU A 177 -5.42 -20.04 31.81
C LEU A 177 -5.99 -21.42 31.50
N LYS A 178 -5.60 -22.05 30.39
CA LYS A 178 -6.00 -23.43 30.06
C LYS A 178 -5.42 -24.43 31.07
N GLY A 179 -4.21 -24.16 31.56
CA GLY A 179 -3.56 -24.97 32.61
C GLY A 179 -4.23 -24.87 33.98
N PHE A 180 -5.02 -23.82 34.22
CA PHE A 180 -5.72 -23.53 35.49
C PHE A 180 -7.24 -23.39 35.28
N MET A 181 -7.83 -24.23 34.43
CA MET A 181 -9.27 -24.19 34.13
C MET A 181 -10.17 -24.34 35.38
N PRO A 182 -9.94 -25.28 36.31
CA PRO A 182 -10.78 -25.43 37.49
C PRO A 182 -10.79 -24.17 38.38
N GLU A 183 -9.62 -23.58 38.62
CA GLU A 183 -9.45 -22.37 39.43
C GLU A 183 -10.06 -21.15 38.72
N THR A 184 -9.90 -21.07 37.40
CA THR A 184 -10.51 -20.02 36.57
C THR A 184 -12.04 -20.13 36.62
N HIS A 185 -12.60 -21.33 36.46
CA HIS A 185 -14.04 -21.57 36.57
C HIS A 185 -14.58 -21.20 37.96
N GLU A 186 -13.87 -21.57 39.02
CA GLU A 186 -14.24 -21.20 40.38
C GLU A 186 -14.23 -19.68 40.58
N ALA A 187 -13.17 -18.99 40.14
CA ALA A 187 -13.07 -17.54 40.24
C ALA A 187 -14.19 -16.81 39.46
N LEU A 188 -14.50 -17.26 38.24
CA LEU A 188 -15.61 -16.74 37.44
C LEU A 188 -16.95 -16.97 38.16
N SER A 189 -17.18 -18.17 38.69
CA SER A 189 -18.41 -18.52 39.42
C SER A 189 -18.58 -17.67 40.68
N GLN A 190 -17.52 -17.51 41.47
CA GLN A 190 -17.52 -16.65 42.66
C GLN A 190 -17.80 -15.20 42.29
N LYS A 191 -17.25 -14.71 41.18
CA LYS A 191 -17.49 -13.35 40.70
C LYS A 191 -18.92 -13.15 40.23
N LEU A 192 -19.48 -14.11 39.49
CA LEU A 192 -20.88 -14.09 39.07
C LEU A 192 -21.81 -14.13 40.28
N ALA A 193 -21.55 -14.99 41.27
CA ALA A 193 -22.30 -15.03 42.52
C ALA A 193 -22.22 -13.70 43.29
N ALA A 194 -21.07 -13.01 43.24
CA ALA A 194 -20.92 -11.69 43.87
C ALA A 194 -21.73 -10.58 43.17
N TYR A 195 -22.02 -10.71 41.88
CA TYR A 195 -22.82 -9.76 41.10
C TYR A 195 -24.33 -10.07 41.18
N PHE A 196 -24.71 -11.33 41.02
CA PHE A 196 -26.12 -11.75 40.87
C PHE A 196 -26.70 -12.42 42.12
N GLY A 197 -25.88 -12.69 43.15
CA GLY A 197 -26.29 -13.44 44.32
C GLY A 197 -26.43 -14.95 44.03
N PRO A 198 -27.28 -15.69 44.76
CA PRO A 198 -27.41 -17.14 44.64
C PRO A 198 -28.00 -17.61 43.30
N ASP A 199 -28.72 -16.75 42.58
CA ASP A 199 -29.39 -17.04 41.31
C ASP A 199 -28.59 -16.51 40.10
N PHE A 200 -27.28 -16.79 40.06
CA PHE A 200 -26.41 -16.34 38.98
C PHE A 200 -26.52 -17.21 37.72
N PRO A 201 -26.18 -16.67 36.52
CA PRO A 201 -26.23 -17.42 35.26
C PRO A 201 -25.43 -18.71 35.30
N ALA A 202 -25.96 -19.78 34.69
CA ALA A 202 -25.20 -21.01 34.52
C ALA A 202 -23.95 -20.74 33.66
N LEU A 203 -22.79 -21.22 34.11
CA LEU A 203 -21.49 -20.97 33.49
C LEU A 203 -20.94 -22.28 32.91
N SER A 204 -20.53 -22.25 31.64
CA SER A 204 -19.67 -23.30 31.06
C SER A 204 -18.30 -22.72 30.75
N LEU A 205 -17.23 -23.45 31.09
CA LEU A 205 -15.86 -23.08 30.75
C LEU A 205 -15.20 -24.16 29.89
N GLY A 206 -14.87 -23.84 28.65
CA GLY A 206 -14.20 -24.73 27.71
C GLY A 206 -12.84 -24.21 27.26
N ALA A 207 -12.06 -25.08 26.63
CA ALA A 207 -10.91 -24.72 25.82
C ALA A 207 -10.81 -25.72 24.66
N PRO A 208 -10.30 -25.33 23.47
CA PRO A 208 -10.08 -26.28 22.39
C PRO A 208 -9.24 -27.47 22.85
N HIS A 209 -9.63 -28.67 22.38
CA HIS A 209 -8.96 -29.94 22.70
C HIS A 209 -8.91 -30.31 24.21
N SER A 210 -9.69 -29.64 25.05
CA SER A 210 -9.81 -29.93 26.49
C SER A 210 -11.29 -30.13 26.89
N PRO A 211 -11.60 -31.05 27.82
CA PRO A 211 -12.97 -31.24 28.26
C PRO A 211 -13.50 -29.99 28.96
N ALA A 212 -14.73 -29.59 28.64
CA ALA A 212 -15.38 -28.46 29.27
C ALA A 212 -15.70 -28.74 30.75
N VAL A 213 -15.53 -27.73 31.60
CA VAL A 213 -15.99 -27.75 33.00
C VAL A 213 -17.45 -27.31 33.00
N GLU A 214 -18.35 -28.27 33.26
CA GLU A 214 -19.79 -28.05 33.33
C GLU A 214 -20.26 -27.65 34.75
N PRO A 215 -21.45 -27.01 34.87
CA PRO A 215 -21.99 -26.59 36.17
C PRO A 215 -22.15 -27.76 37.14
N ARG A 216 -21.76 -27.56 38.40
CA ARG A 216 -22.21 -28.46 39.49
C ARG A 216 -23.72 -28.29 39.64
N VAL A 217 -24.50 -29.28 39.20
CA VAL A 217 -25.94 -29.35 39.47
C VAL A 217 -26.16 -29.39 40.98
N SER A 218 -26.59 -28.27 41.56
CA SER A 218 -26.99 -28.22 42.97
C SER A 218 -28.29 -29.01 43.13
N SER A 219 -28.20 -30.17 43.77
CA SER A 219 -29.33 -30.96 44.22
C SER A 219 -30.02 -30.25 45.39
N ARG A 220 -30.88 -29.28 45.11
CA ARG A 220 -31.80 -28.77 46.14
C ARG A 220 -33.17 -28.39 45.58
N THR A 221 -34.10 -29.32 45.82
CA THR A 221 -35.56 -29.17 45.85
C THR A 221 -36.25 -28.68 44.59
N ALA A 222 -36.89 -29.65 43.92
CA ALA A 222 -38.01 -29.45 43.03
C ALA A 222 -39.07 -28.53 43.66
N ARG A 223 -39.14 -27.28 43.19
CA ARG A 223 -40.38 -26.52 43.11
C ARG A 223 -40.57 -26.11 41.66
N ARG A 224 -41.57 -26.73 41.03
CA ARG A 224 -42.16 -26.28 39.77
C ARG A 224 -42.69 -24.86 39.98
N VAL A 225 -41.94 -23.87 39.52
CA VAL A 225 -42.44 -22.54 39.19
C VAL A 225 -41.71 -22.12 37.91
N ASP A 226 -42.50 -21.95 36.85
CA ASP A 226 -42.27 -21.45 35.49
C ASP A 226 -40.83 -21.35 34.96
N VAL A 227 -40.60 -22.05 33.84
CA VAL A 227 -39.42 -21.99 32.97
C VAL A 227 -39.37 -20.61 32.29
N ALA A 228 -38.99 -19.59 33.04
CA ALA A 228 -38.46 -18.35 32.49
C ALA A 228 -36.97 -18.56 32.21
N GLU A 229 -36.55 -18.32 30.97
CA GLU A 229 -35.19 -18.43 30.42
C GLU A 229 -34.06 -18.27 31.45
N GLN A 230 -33.49 -19.39 31.93
CA GLN A 230 -32.21 -19.33 32.66
C GLN A 230 -31.12 -18.88 31.70
N LYS A 231 -30.61 -17.65 31.90
CA LYS A 231 -29.49 -17.10 31.14
C LYS A 231 -28.25 -17.95 31.37
N HIS A 232 -27.62 -18.43 30.30
CA HIS A 232 -26.40 -19.23 30.33
C HIS A 232 -25.25 -18.44 29.67
N LEU A 233 -24.08 -18.42 30.31
CA LEU A 233 -22.85 -17.82 29.79
C LEU A 233 -21.85 -18.91 29.44
N SER A 234 -21.44 -18.97 28.17
CA SER A 234 -20.35 -19.84 27.74
C SER A 234 -19.03 -19.06 27.65
N VAL A 235 -18.00 -19.56 28.32
CA VAL A 235 -16.65 -18.98 28.29
C VAL A 235 -15.68 -19.97 27.65
N LEU A 236 -14.91 -19.50 26.67
CA LEU A 236 -13.93 -20.28 25.94
C LEU A 236 -12.53 -19.69 26.13
N LEU A 237 -11.57 -20.48 26.62
CA LEU A 237 -10.18 -20.06 26.80
C LEU A 237 -9.35 -20.45 25.58
N LEU A 238 -8.61 -19.48 25.05
CA LEU A 238 -7.80 -19.62 23.84
C LEU A 238 -6.34 -19.25 24.10
N SER A 239 -5.43 -19.81 23.32
CA SER A 239 -3.99 -19.53 23.34
C SER A 239 -3.42 -19.46 21.91
N ALA A 240 -2.13 -19.13 21.78
CA ALA A 240 -1.47 -19.04 20.48
C ALA A 240 -1.49 -20.37 19.68
N GLU A 241 -1.59 -21.51 20.37
CA GLU A 241 -1.66 -22.83 19.74
C GLU A 241 -3.00 -23.04 18.99
N ASP A 242 -4.07 -22.37 19.41
CA ASP A 242 -5.40 -22.49 18.79
C ASP A 242 -5.51 -21.69 17.47
N GLY A 243 -4.45 -20.96 17.10
CA GLY A 243 -4.43 -20.15 15.90
C GLY A 243 -3.80 -20.87 14.72
N ARG A 244 -2.53 -20.55 14.46
CA ARG A 244 -1.83 -21.08 13.28
C ARG A 244 -1.60 -22.59 13.36
N ASP A 245 -1.38 -23.12 14.56
CA ASP A 245 -1.08 -24.54 14.74
C ASP A 245 -2.33 -25.38 14.47
N SER A 246 -3.52 -24.95 14.89
CA SER A 246 -4.79 -25.59 14.53
C SER A 246 -5.04 -25.65 13.02
N ILE A 247 -4.71 -24.59 12.27
CA ILE A 247 -4.82 -24.60 10.80
C ILE A 247 -3.85 -25.63 10.20
N VAL A 248 -2.62 -25.69 10.72
CA VAL A 248 -1.61 -26.66 10.28
C VAL A 248 -2.07 -28.09 10.57
N ASP A 249 -2.64 -28.35 11.75
CA ASP A 249 -3.08 -29.69 12.15
C ASP A 249 -4.35 -30.14 11.42
N LEU A 250 -5.28 -29.23 11.14
CA LEU A 250 -6.40 -29.50 10.24
C LEU A 250 -5.89 -29.83 8.83
N THR A 251 -4.95 -29.04 8.30
CA THR A 251 -4.37 -29.29 6.97
C THR A 251 -3.70 -30.66 6.89
N LYS A 252 -2.94 -31.07 7.92
CA LYS A 252 -2.35 -32.41 8.01
C LYS A 252 -3.42 -33.49 8.02
N THR A 253 -4.47 -33.31 8.82
CA THR A 253 -5.57 -34.27 8.96
C THR A 253 -6.31 -34.46 7.62
N LEU A 254 -6.68 -33.36 6.96
CA LEU A 254 -7.33 -33.40 5.66
C LEU A 254 -6.44 -34.03 4.58
N ALA A 255 -5.14 -33.73 4.58
CA ALA A 255 -4.18 -34.34 3.67
C ALA A 255 -4.02 -35.85 3.91
N GLU A 256 -3.95 -36.30 5.16
CA GLU A 256 -3.86 -37.73 5.51
C GLU A 256 -5.16 -38.48 5.13
N MET A 257 -6.33 -37.86 5.36
CA MET A 257 -7.62 -38.41 4.93
C MET A 257 -7.71 -38.54 3.42
N ALA A 258 -7.22 -37.54 2.67
CA ALA A 258 -7.16 -37.58 1.22
C ALA A 258 -6.20 -38.67 0.70
N GLN A 259 -5.01 -38.79 1.30
CA GLN A 259 -4.03 -39.83 0.97
C GLN A 259 -4.54 -41.25 1.25
N ARG A 260 -5.40 -41.42 2.26
CA ARG A 260 -6.06 -42.68 2.58
C ARG A 260 -7.37 -42.91 1.82
N SER A 261 -7.70 -42.06 0.85
CA SER A 261 -8.92 -42.10 0.05
C SER A 261 -10.21 -42.07 0.88
N LYS A 262 -10.18 -41.44 2.08
CA LYS A 262 -11.35 -41.21 2.92
C LYS A 262 -12.10 -39.93 2.55
N LEU A 263 -11.44 -39.02 1.83
CA LEU A 263 -11.95 -37.73 1.37
C LEU A 263 -11.38 -37.45 -0.01
N SER A 264 -12.16 -36.94 -0.95
CA SER A 264 -11.62 -36.50 -2.26
C SER A 264 -10.91 -35.16 -2.09
N PRO A 265 -9.80 -34.89 -2.80
CA PRO A 265 -9.21 -33.55 -2.83
C PRO A 265 -10.16 -32.45 -3.30
N ALA A 266 -11.17 -32.79 -4.10
CA ALA A 266 -12.21 -31.86 -4.57
C ALA A 266 -13.22 -31.48 -3.46
N ASP A 267 -13.33 -32.28 -2.40
CA ASP A 267 -14.22 -32.01 -1.27
C ASP A 267 -13.58 -31.05 -0.26
N ILE A 268 -12.28 -30.78 -0.38
CA ILE A 268 -11.55 -29.81 0.45
C ILE A 268 -11.80 -28.41 -0.11
N ASN A 269 -12.88 -27.79 0.35
CA ASN A 269 -13.26 -26.41 0.02
C ASN A 269 -13.19 -25.50 1.26
N ILE A 270 -13.45 -24.21 1.07
CA ILE A 270 -13.35 -23.23 2.15
C ILE A 270 -14.45 -23.43 3.19
N GLU A 271 -15.61 -23.92 2.77
CA GLU A 271 -16.75 -24.21 3.64
C GLU A 271 -16.44 -25.34 4.63
N LEU A 272 -15.78 -26.41 4.17
CA LEU A 272 -15.31 -27.50 5.02
C LEU A 272 -14.28 -27.01 6.03
N VAL A 273 -13.29 -26.25 5.58
CA VAL A 273 -12.26 -25.70 6.48
C VAL A 273 -12.89 -24.77 7.51
N ASP A 274 -13.86 -23.95 7.11
CA ASP A 274 -14.57 -23.04 8.00
C ASP A 274 -15.42 -23.77 9.04
N ALA A 275 -16.14 -24.83 8.64
CA ALA A 275 -16.92 -25.66 9.54
C ALA A 275 -16.02 -26.36 10.57
N GLU A 276 -14.93 -27.00 10.11
CA GLU A 276 -14.01 -27.73 10.97
C GLU A 276 -13.27 -26.81 11.95
N LEU A 277 -12.80 -25.64 11.51
CA LEU A 277 -12.14 -24.67 12.40
C LEU A 277 -13.12 -24.00 13.36
N SER A 278 -14.37 -23.79 12.94
CA SER A 278 -15.41 -23.23 13.81
C SER A 278 -15.82 -24.20 14.93
N GLU A 279 -15.89 -25.49 14.62
CA GLU A 279 -16.22 -26.54 15.57
C GLU A 279 -15.05 -26.90 16.50
N SER A 280 -13.83 -26.98 15.95
CA SER A 280 -12.65 -27.41 16.72
C SER A 280 -12.02 -26.31 17.58
N VAL A 281 -12.09 -25.06 17.14
CA VAL A 281 -11.47 -23.91 17.84
C VAL A 281 -12.54 -22.99 18.41
N MET A 282 -13.19 -22.20 17.57
CA MET A 282 -14.25 -21.26 17.96
C MET A 282 -14.99 -20.76 16.72
N GLY A 283 -16.26 -20.38 16.88
CA GLY A 283 -16.96 -19.57 15.88
C GLY A 283 -16.40 -18.14 15.82
N GLU A 284 -16.73 -17.43 14.74
CA GLU A 284 -16.31 -16.06 14.53
C GLU A 284 -16.98 -15.09 15.55
N PRO A 285 -16.21 -14.34 16.35
CA PRO A 285 -16.74 -13.36 17.29
C PRO A 285 -17.24 -12.11 16.57
N ASP A 286 -18.30 -11.51 17.11
CA ASP A 286 -18.85 -10.25 16.62
C ASP A 286 -17.94 -9.05 16.93
N LEU A 287 -17.33 -9.07 18.12
CA LEU A 287 -16.50 -7.99 18.66
C LEU A 287 -15.30 -8.55 19.41
N LEU A 288 -14.10 -8.09 19.07
CA LEU A 288 -12.85 -8.38 19.75
C LEU A 288 -12.35 -7.12 20.48
N ILE A 289 -12.19 -7.19 21.81
CA ILE A 289 -11.66 -6.09 22.63
C ILE A 289 -10.20 -6.37 22.98
N HIS A 290 -9.31 -5.45 22.60
CA HIS A 290 -7.91 -5.46 23.00
C HIS A 290 -7.67 -4.40 24.08
N PHE A 291 -7.33 -4.82 25.30
CA PHE A 291 -7.12 -3.93 26.44
C PHE A 291 -5.70 -3.33 26.52
N GLY A 292 -4.79 -3.69 25.62
CA GLY A 292 -3.45 -3.08 25.57
C GLY A 292 -3.40 -1.73 24.83
N PRO A 293 -2.24 -1.03 24.91
CA PRO A 293 -2.09 0.34 24.42
C PRO A 293 -2.08 0.46 22.88
N TYR A 294 -1.80 -0.64 22.18
CA TYR A 294 -1.75 -0.76 20.72
C TYR A 294 -2.52 -2.01 20.29
N VAL A 295 -2.99 -2.07 19.05
CA VAL A 295 -3.59 -3.30 18.51
C VAL A 295 -2.49 -4.28 18.16
N GLU A 296 -2.31 -5.30 19.00
CA GLU A 296 -1.42 -6.43 18.71
C GLU A 296 -2.18 -7.73 18.97
N LEU A 297 -2.47 -8.48 17.91
CA LEU A 297 -3.25 -9.72 18.06
C LEU A 297 -2.45 -10.87 18.66
N ALA A 298 -1.13 -10.73 18.81
CA ALA A 298 -0.24 -11.65 19.54
C ALA A 298 -0.30 -13.16 19.16
N GLY A 299 -0.87 -13.49 17.99
CA GLY A 299 -1.10 -14.88 17.57
C GLY A 299 -2.54 -15.37 17.77
N TYR A 300 -3.49 -14.48 18.06
CA TYR A 300 -4.93 -14.74 18.08
C TYR A 300 -5.37 -15.49 16.81
N PRO A 301 -6.31 -16.45 16.90
CA PRO A 301 -6.75 -17.25 15.76
C PRO A 301 -7.11 -16.40 14.53
N PRO A 302 -6.31 -16.45 13.45
CA PRO A 302 -6.45 -15.51 12.34
C PRO A 302 -7.61 -15.87 11.40
N TRP A 303 -8.11 -17.10 11.45
CA TRP A 303 -9.24 -17.54 10.64
C TRP A 303 -10.57 -16.93 11.13
N GLN A 304 -10.69 -16.72 12.45
CA GLN A 304 -11.89 -16.24 13.14
C GLN A 304 -11.91 -14.72 13.37
N VAL A 305 -11.35 -13.91 12.47
CA VAL A 305 -11.39 -12.43 12.57
C VAL A 305 -11.77 -11.74 11.26
N ARG A 306 -12.48 -12.44 10.38
CA ARG A 306 -12.80 -11.98 9.01
C ARG A 306 -13.82 -10.83 9.02
N LEU A 307 -14.84 -10.90 9.86
CA LEU A 307 -15.95 -9.97 10.03
C LEU A 307 -16.04 -9.40 11.45
N THR A 308 -15.11 -9.80 12.33
CA THR A 308 -15.01 -9.32 13.71
C THR A 308 -14.64 -7.84 13.77
N GLU A 309 -15.43 -7.04 14.49
CA GLU A 309 -15.05 -5.67 14.83
C GLU A 309 -13.94 -5.69 15.88
N ILE A 310 -12.82 -5.00 15.66
CA ILE A 310 -11.71 -4.95 16.63
C ILE A 310 -11.68 -3.58 17.29
N PHE A 311 -11.82 -3.54 18.61
CA PHE A 311 -11.82 -2.32 19.40
C PHE A 311 -10.64 -2.26 20.36
N HIS A 312 -9.97 -1.10 20.41
CA HIS A 312 -8.97 -0.79 21.44
C HIS A 312 -9.04 0.70 21.83
N VAL A 313 -8.49 1.02 23.01
CA VAL A 313 -8.29 2.41 23.45
C VAL A 313 -6.79 2.69 23.47
N PRO A 314 -6.29 3.69 22.69
CA PRO A 314 -4.87 4.05 22.71
C PRO A 314 -4.37 4.39 24.11
N ASP A 315 -3.12 3.99 24.40
CA ASP A 315 -2.43 4.25 25.67
C ASP A 315 -3.12 3.63 26.92
N ASN A 316 -4.10 2.73 26.74
CA ASN A 316 -4.72 1.98 27.83
C ASN A 316 -3.76 0.91 28.39
N GLN A 317 -3.73 0.76 29.71
CA GLN A 317 -2.73 -0.08 30.42
C GLN A 317 -3.38 -1.21 31.25
N GLY A 318 -4.68 -1.47 31.09
CA GLY A 318 -5.34 -2.52 31.88
C GLY A 318 -6.81 -2.70 31.57
N VAL A 319 -7.38 -3.75 32.15
CA VAL A 319 -8.80 -4.09 31.97
C VAL A 319 -9.68 -3.16 32.80
N GLY A 320 -10.67 -2.55 32.18
CA GLY A 320 -11.60 -1.63 32.85
C GLY A 320 -12.95 -1.56 32.15
N TYR A 321 -14.01 -1.45 32.95
CA TYR A 321 -15.39 -1.45 32.44
C TYR A 321 -15.67 -0.30 31.47
N GLN A 322 -15.06 0.87 31.70
CA GLN A 322 -15.20 2.01 30.79
C GLN A 322 -14.71 1.69 29.37
N VAL A 323 -13.70 0.82 29.22
CA VAL A 323 -13.21 0.37 27.91
C VAL A 323 -14.19 -0.65 27.32
N PHE A 324 -14.65 -1.59 28.13
CA PHE A 324 -15.68 -2.57 27.76
C PHE A 324 -16.96 -1.89 27.24
N TYR A 325 -17.53 -0.96 28.00
CA TYR A 325 -18.74 -0.24 27.62
C TYR A 325 -18.55 0.60 26.35
N ARG A 326 -17.40 1.27 26.21
CA ARG A 326 -17.07 2.03 24.99
C ARG A 326 -16.96 1.11 23.77
N ALA A 327 -16.43 -0.10 23.93
CA ALA A 327 -16.39 -1.10 22.86
C ALA A 327 -17.80 -1.49 22.41
N LEU A 328 -18.71 -1.74 23.36
CA LEU A 328 -20.12 -2.04 23.05
C LEU A 328 -20.81 -0.86 22.35
N CYS A 329 -20.58 0.38 22.83
CA CYS A 329 -21.09 1.58 22.17
C CYS A 329 -20.57 1.73 20.74
N ASN A 330 -19.30 1.40 20.51
CA ASN A 330 -18.70 1.43 19.18
C ASN A 330 -19.32 0.37 18.27
N TYR A 331 -19.39 -0.87 18.72
CA TYR A 331 -20.03 -1.98 18.00
C TYR A 331 -21.51 -1.69 17.66
N ALA A 332 -22.25 -1.10 18.59
CA ALA A 332 -23.65 -0.71 18.38
C ALA A 332 -23.83 0.35 17.28
N ARG A 333 -22.79 1.17 17.04
CA ARG A 333 -22.75 2.20 15.99
C ARG A 333 -22.08 1.73 14.70
N ALA A 334 -21.30 0.65 14.75
CA ALA A 334 -20.57 0.13 13.61
C ALA A 334 -21.54 -0.24 12.48
N GLN A 335 -21.18 0.15 11.26
CA GLN A 335 -21.94 -0.16 10.06
C GLN A 335 -21.28 -1.34 9.37
N MET A 336 -21.79 -2.55 9.62
CA MET A 336 -21.34 -3.75 8.92
C MET A 336 -21.84 -3.67 7.47
N ARG A 337 -20.99 -3.22 6.56
CA ARG A 337 -21.24 -3.26 5.11
C ARG A 337 -20.93 -4.65 4.60
N LEU A 338 -21.79 -5.60 4.95
CA LEU A 338 -21.80 -6.88 4.26
C LEU A 338 -22.29 -6.60 2.85
N VAL A 339 -21.42 -6.72 1.85
CA VAL A 339 -21.89 -6.99 0.49
C VAL A 339 -22.60 -8.33 0.61
N PRO A 340 -23.92 -8.42 0.41
CA PRO A 340 -24.60 -9.70 0.49
C PRO A 340 -24.00 -10.57 -0.60
N ILE A 341 -23.35 -11.66 -0.21
CA ILE A 341 -23.34 -12.85 -1.07
C ILE A 341 -24.80 -13.29 -1.04
N CYS A 342 -25.53 -13.03 -2.13
CA CYS A 342 -26.98 -13.18 -2.13
C CYS A 342 -27.33 -14.67 -1.99
N GLY A 343 -27.75 -15.07 -0.79
CA GLY A 343 -28.23 -16.41 -0.49
C GLY A 343 -29.01 -16.42 0.82
N ALA A 344 -30.34 -16.45 0.71
CA ALA A 344 -31.33 -16.67 1.77
C ALA A 344 -31.42 -15.60 2.89
N PHE A 345 -32.45 -14.76 2.83
CA PHE A 345 -33.54 -14.71 3.80
C PHE A 345 -34.56 -13.66 3.35
N LEU A 346 -35.71 -14.12 2.86
CA LEU A 346 -36.92 -13.29 2.79
C LEU A 346 -37.43 -13.14 4.22
N GLY A 347 -37.32 -11.93 4.76
CA GLY A 347 -37.87 -11.57 6.07
C GLY A 347 -37.99 -10.07 6.16
N GLU A 348 -39.22 -9.58 6.03
CA GLU A 348 -39.62 -8.19 6.21
C GLU A 348 -39.09 -7.64 7.54
N THR A 349 -38.32 -6.55 7.51
CA THR A 349 -38.27 -5.58 8.61
C THR A 349 -38.07 -4.18 8.04
N GLU A 350 -39.12 -3.36 8.18
CA GLU A 350 -39.09 -1.91 8.00
C GLU A 350 -38.19 -1.26 9.07
N GLY A 351 -37.36 -0.26 8.71
CA GLY A 351 -36.69 0.56 9.74
C GLY A 351 -35.42 1.35 9.37
N ILE A 352 -35.59 2.46 8.65
CA ILE A 352 -34.92 3.77 8.87
C ILE A 352 -33.43 3.94 8.43
N THR A 353 -33.31 4.34 7.16
CA THR A 353 -32.68 5.57 6.62
C THR A 353 -31.28 6.00 7.12
N THR A 354 -30.27 5.76 6.27
CA THR A 354 -29.22 6.73 5.87
C THR A 354 -28.39 6.23 4.68
N PHE A 355 -28.52 4.95 4.30
CA PHE A 355 -27.97 4.38 3.05
C PHE A 355 -28.98 4.29 1.88
N GLY A 356 -30.24 4.70 2.09
CA GLY A 356 -31.31 4.53 1.10
C GLY A 356 -31.15 5.37 -0.18
N ASP A 357 -30.47 6.51 -0.12
CA ASP A 357 -30.43 7.42 -1.28
C ASP A 357 -29.45 7.01 -2.39
N MET A 358 -28.38 6.26 -2.06
CA MET A 358 -27.37 5.81 -3.04
C MET A 358 -27.68 4.41 -3.61
N SER A 359 -28.53 3.61 -2.94
CA SER A 359 -28.91 2.28 -3.46
C SER A 359 -29.97 2.35 -4.56
N VAL A 360 -30.70 3.47 -4.66
CA VAL A 360 -31.76 3.67 -5.65
C VAL A 360 -31.17 3.85 -7.05
N PHE A 361 -30.11 4.65 -7.19
CA PHE A 361 -29.50 4.96 -8.49
C PHE A 361 -28.44 3.94 -8.90
N ARG A 362 -28.88 2.76 -9.32
CA ARG A 362 -28.03 1.74 -9.98
C ARG A 362 -28.49 1.50 -11.42
N PRO A 363 -27.59 1.16 -12.35
CA PRO A 363 -28.01 0.74 -13.67
C PRO A 363 -28.86 -0.54 -13.58
N PRO A 364 -29.66 -0.84 -14.60
CA PRO A 364 -30.30 -2.14 -14.74
C PRO A 364 -29.26 -3.27 -14.66
N VAL A 365 -29.65 -4.42 -14.10
CA VAL A 365 -28.79 -5.61 -14.10
C VAL A 365 -28.90 -6.26 -15.48
N VAL A 366 -27.79 -6.34 -16.20
CA VAL A 366 -27.73 -6.84 -17.57
C VAL A 366 -26.90 -8.13 -17.56
N ARG A 367 -27.52 -9.23 -17.11
CA ARG A 367 -26.88 -10.57 -17.03
C ARG A 367 -26.85 -11.28 -18.39
N SER A 368 -26.52 -10.57 -19.45
CA SER A 368 -26.41 -11.19 -20.78
C SER A 368 -24.99 -11.74 -20.96
N GLY A 369 -24.86 -13.06 -21.03
CA GLY A 369 -23.66 -13.78 -21.46
C GLY A 369 -23.30 -13.56 -22.94
N THR A 370 -23.58 -12.39 -23.48
CA THR A 370 -23.33 -12.04 -24.88
C THR A 370 -22.00 -11.32 -24.99
N ALA A 371 -21.16 -11.73 -25.94
CA ALA A 371 -19.84 -11.16 -26.19
C ALA A 371 -19.84 -9.67 -26.61
N ALA A 372 -21.01 -9.07 -26.89
CA ALA A 372 -21.15 -7.69 -27.36
C ALA A 372 -21.91 -6.80 -26.36
N LEU A 373 -21.36 -5.62 -26.06
CA LEU A 373 -21.93 -4.63 -25.14
C LEU A 373 -23.10 -3.87 -25.79
N ASN A 374 -24.33 -4.08 -25.28
CA ASN A 374 -25.49 -3.29 -25.68
C ASN A 374 -25.76 -2.12 -24.71
N ARG A 375 -25.39 -0.91 -25.13
CA ARG A 375 -25.50 0.33 -24.35
C ARG A 375 -26.94 0.73 -24.03
N ALA A 376 -27.91 0.34 -24.87
CA ALA A 376 -29.32 0.68 -24.66
C ALA A 376 -29.91 0.00 -23.42
N LEU A 377 -29.35 -1.13 -22.99
CA LEU A 377 -29.80 -1.88 -21.81
C LEU A 377 -29.51 -1.17 -20.48
N PHE A 378 -28.72 -0.09 -20.50
CA PHE A 378 -28.36 0.69 -19.31
C PHE A 378 -29.26 1.92 -19.09
N SER A 379 -30.34 2.05 -19.88
CA SER A 379 -31.32 3.11 -19.69
C SER A 379 -32.23 2.83 -18.50
N ARG A 380 -32.35 3.80 -17.59
CA ARG A 380 -33.26 3.74 -16.44
C ARG A 380 -33.84 5.11 -16.11
N THR A 381 -35.13 5.11 -15.82
CA THR A 381 -35.88 6.30 -15.41
C THR A 381 -36.13 6.29 -13.91
N PHE A 382 -36.01 7.46 -13.29
CA PHE A 382 -36.27 7.69 -11.87
C PHE A 382 -37.28 8.82 -11.69
N ASP A 383 -38.35 8.55 -10.94
CA ASP A 383 -39.33 9.55 -10.56
C ASP A 383 -38.87 10.32 -9.33
N LEU A 384 -38.57 11.60 -9.51
CA LEU A 384 -38.05 12.51 -8.49
C LEU A 384 -38.94 13.76 -8.34
N ALA A 385 -38.63 14.55 -7.33
CA ALA A 385 -39.08 15.92 -7.22
C ALA A 385 -37.95 16.87 -7.61
N ALA A 386 -38.30 18.03 -8.16
CA ALA A 386 -37.34 19.09 -8.41
C ALA A 386 -37.91 20.43 -7.91
N ALA A 387 -37.06 21.27 -7.33
CA ALA A 387 -37.40 22.65 -7.00
C ALA A 387 -37.16 23.52 -8.24
N ALA A 388 -38.23 23.89 -8.93
CA ALA A 388 -38.22 24.88 -9.99
C ALA A 388 -37.96 26.27 -9.40
N VAL A 389 -36.90 26.92 -9.86
CA VAL A 389 -36.52 28.25 -9.38
C VAL A 389 -37.18 29.29 -10.28
N ASN A 390 -38.00 30.17 -9.68
CA ASN A 390 -38.81 31.12 -10.45
C ASN A 390 -37.98 32.27 -11.04
N ASP A 391 -36.92 32.69 -10.34
CA ASP A 391 -35.93 33.67 -10.83
C ASP A 391 -34.54 33.00 -11.00
N PRO A 392 -33.95 32.98 -12.21
CA PRO A 392 -32.62 32.45 -12.46
C PRO A 392 -31.51 33.00 -11.54
N ARG A 393 -31.65 34.23 -11.03
CA ARG A 393 -30.68 34.85 -10.11
C ARG A 393 -30.60 34.14 -8.76
N LEU A 394 -31.67 33.44 -8.36
CA LEU A 394 -31.78 32.75 -7.08
C LEU A 394 -31.22 31.31 -7.12
N ILE A 395 -30.87 30.79 -8.30
CA ILE A 395 -30.39 29.41 -8.48
C ILE A 395 -29.17 29.12 -7.58
N SER A 396 -28.18 30.01 -7.57
CA SER A 396 -26.97 29.80 -6.76
C SER A 396 -27.26 29.83 -5.25
N LYS A 397 -28.16 30.71 -4.81
CA LYS A 397 -28.58 30.83 -3.41
C LYS A 397 -29.23 29.52 -2.94
N TYR A 398 -30.26 29.06 -3.66
CA TYR A 398 -31.01 27.86 -3.27
C TYR A 398 -30.24 26.58 -3.50
N ARG A 399 -29.39 26.49 -4.54
CA ARG A 399 -28.49 25.34 -4.72
C ARG A 399 -27.60 25.14 -3.50
N ASN A 400 -26.91 26.19 -3.06
CA ASN A 400 -26.00 26.11 -1.92
C ASN A 400 -26.76 25.80 -0.61
N ALA A 401 -27.92 26.41 -0.42
CA ALA A 401 -28.74 26.20 0.76
C ALA A 401 -29.33 24.78 0.84
N LEU A 402 -29.92 24.27 -0.26
CA LEU A 402 -30.43 22.89 -0.35
C LEU A 402 -29.31 21.85 -0.28
N GLN A 403 -28.14 22.18 -0.83
CA GLN A 403 -26.97 21.33 -0.70
C GLN A 403 -26.55 21.24 0.78
N SER A 404 -26.45 22.34 1.52
CA SER A 404 -26.14 22.32 2.96
C SER A 404 -27.20 21.59 3.78
N ALA A 405 -28.48 21.73 3.42
CA ALA A 405 -29.60 21.05 4.05
C ALA A 405 -29.70 19.55 3.71
N LYS A 406 -28.86 19.05 2.79
CA LYS A 406 -28.90 17.66 2.26
C LYS A 406 -30.21 17.31 1.53
N GLU A 407 -30.94 18.30 1.03
CA GLU A 407 -32.20 18.13 0.28
C GLU A 407 -31.98 18.10 -1.24
N LEU A 408 -30.79 18.49 -1.71
CA LEU A 408 -30.39 18.37 -3.12
C LEU A 408 -29.96 16.92 -3.45
N LEU A 409 -30.27 16.44 -4.65
CA LEU A 409 -29.80 15.17 -5.18
C LEU A 409 -28.27 15.12 -5.18
N ARG A 410 -27.71 14.04 -4.60
CA ARG A 410 -26.27 13.82 -4.46
C ARG A 410 -25.90 12.48 -5.09
N VAL A 411 -25.71 12.49 -6.40
CA VAL A 411 -25.21 11.34 -7.15
C VAL A 411 -23.99 11.77 -7.94
N GLU A 412 -22.96 10.93 -7.95
CA GLU A 412 -21.72 11.21 -8.68
C GLU A 412 -22.02 11.35 -10.18
N ARG A 413 -21.33 12.29 -10.86
CA ARG A 413 -21.48 12.58 -12.31
C ARG A 413 -22.84 13.13 -12.76
N ILE A 414 -23.87 13.16 -11.91
CA ILE A 414 -25.19 13.74 -12.21
C ILE A 414 -25.25 15.17 -11.67
N SER A 415 -25.58 16.13 -12.53
CA SER A 415 -25.79 17.52 -12.11
C SER A 415 -27.07 17.64 -11.30
N GLY A 416 -26.98 18.16 -10.06
CA GLY A 416 -28.14 18.55 -9.26
C GLY A 416 -28.93 19.73 -9.82
N VAL A 417 -28.49 20.34 -10.93
CA VAL A 417 -29.20 21.40 -11.66
C VAL A 417 -29.57 20.88 -13.05
N ALA A 418 -30.86 20.92 -13.39
CA ALA A 418 -31.39 20.49 -14.67
C ALA A 418 -32.28 21.57 -15.32
N ALA A 419 -32.62 21.41 -16.59
CA ALA A 419 -33.61 22.26 -17.25
C ALA A 419 -35.01 22.03 -16.64
N HIS A 420 -35.91 23.01 -16.77
CA HIS A 420 -37.28 22.83 -16.32
C HIS A 420 -37.98 21.68 -17.09
N PRO A 421 -38.82 20.83 -16.44
CA PRO A 421 -39.48 19.71 -17.12
C PRO A 421 -40.49 20.15 -18.20
N ASP A 422 -41.07 21.36 -18.06
CA ASP A 422 -41.85 22.00 -19.12
C ASP A 422 -40.93 22.57 -20.23
N PRO A 423 -41.05 22.09 -21.49
CA PRO A 423 -40.22 22.53 -22.61
C PRO A 423 -40.28 24.03 -22.89
N SER A 424 -41.43 24.67 -22.67
CA SER A 424 -41.62 26.11 -22.93
C SER A 424 -40.82 26.96 -21.94
N LEU A 425 -40.82 26.56 -20.66
CA LEU A 425 -40.08 27.21 -19.58
C LEU A 425 -38.57 26.90 -19.68
N ALA A 426 -38.21 25.70 -20.13
CA ALA A 426 -36.82 25.33 -20.39
C ALA A 426 -36.20 26.19 -21.50
N GLN A 427 -36.92 26.46 -22.59
CA GLN A 427 -36.48 27.35 -23.67
C GLN A 427 -36.28 28.80 -23.20
N GLN A 428 -37.04 29.23 -22.19
CA GLN A 428 -36.85 30.54 -21.52
C GLN A 428 -35.66 30.54 -20.53
N GLY A 429 -34.92 29.43 -20.41
CA GLY A 429 -33.75 29.31 -19.55
C GLY A 429 -34.06 29.02 -18.08
N ARG A 430 -35.31 28.67 -17.74
CA ARG A 430 -35.65 28.24 -16.37
C ARG A 430 -34.99 26.90 -16.04
N LYS A 431 -34.53 26.77 -14.79
CA LYS A 431 -33.84 25.59 -14.27
C LYS A 431 -34.52 25.07 -13.02
N CYS A 432 -34.33 23.78 -12.78
CA CYS A 432 -34.76 23.12 -11.55
C CYS A 432 -33.55 22.55 -10.80
N LEU A 433 -33.68 22.50 -9.49
CA LEU A 433 -32.75 21.83 -8.60
C LEU A 433 -33.32 20.44 -8.27
N LEU A 434 -32.64 19.38 -8.70
CA LEU A 434 -33.08 18.00 -8.46
C LEU A 434 -32.97 17.70 -6.96
N LEU A 435 -34.04 17.19 -6.36
CA LEU A 435 -34.12 16.95 -4.92
C LEU A 435 -33.78 15.49 -4.58
N SER A 436 -33.43 15.24 -3.32
CA SER A 436 -33.24 13.88 -2.79
C SER A 436 -34.50 13.03 -3.02
N PRO A 437 -34.37 11.72 -3.30
CA PRO A 437 -35.49 10.77 -3.40
C PRO A 437 -36.47 10.79 -2.22
N SER A 438 -36.02 11.23 -1.05
CA SER A 438 -36.84 11.42 0.15
C SER A 438 -37.88 12.54 0.03
N VAL A 439 -37.66 13.52 -0.86
CA VAL A 439 -38.57 14.65 -1.09
C VAL A 439 -39.54 14.31 -2.23
N LYS A 440 -40.84 14.44 -1.97
CA LYS A 440 -41.91 14.09 -2.92
C LYS A 440 -42.71 15.33 -3.32
N ALA A 441 -42.92 15.52 -4.62
CA ALA A 441 -43.57 16.73 -5.14
C ALA A 441 -45.05 16.87 -4.75
N LYS A 442 -45.74 15.74 -4.56
CA LYS A 442 -47.18 15.71 -4.20
C LYS A 442 -47.44 15.61 -2.69
N ALA A 443 -46.39 15.58 -1.87
CA ALA A 443 -46.47 15.36 -0.43
C ALA A 443 -45.66 16.43 0.30
N PRO A 444 -46.25 17.63 0.54
CA PRO A 444 -45.58 18.75 1.18
C PRO A 444 -45.03 18.45 2.58
N GLU A 445 -45.56 17.44 3.27
CA GLU A 445 -45.06 16.90 4.52
C GLU A 445 -43.59 16.46 4.43
N THR A 446 -43.12 16.06 3.25
CA THR A 446 -41.73 15.62 3.01
C THR A 446 -40.75 16.77 2.80
N TRP A 447 -41.22 18.01 2.69
CA TRP A 447 -40.38 19.16 2.39
C TRP A 447 -39.75 19.70 3.67
N GLY A 448 -38.42 19.90 3.67
CA GLY A 448 -37.74 20.52 4.79
C GLY A 448 -38.03 22.02 4.91
N PRO A 449 -37.59 22.65 6.01
CA PRO A 449 -37.92 24.05 6.32
C PRO A 449 -37.49 25.03 5.22
N LEU A 450 -36.38 24.76 4.53
CA LEU A 450 -35.85 25.62 3.49
C LEU A 450 -36.68 25.58 2.20
N LEU A 451 -37.14 24.39 1.81
CA LEU A 451 -38.02 24.24 0.65
C LEU A 451 -39.37 24.92 0.90
N ARG A 452 -39.95 24.75 2.10
CA ARG A 452 -41.22 25.40 2.47
C ARG A 452 -41.10 26.92 2.46
N ASP A 453 -40.07 27.46 3.12
CA ASP A 453 -39.80 28.92 3.11
C ASP A 453 -39.61 29.48 1.70
N GLY A 454 -38.91 28.74 0.82
CA GLY A 454 -38.75 29.13 -0.58
C GLY A 454 -40.05 29.10 -1.38
N VAL A 455 -40.95 28.16 -1.10
CA VAL A 455 -42.28 28.09 -1.74
C VAL A 455 -43.20 29.19 -1.22
N ASP A 456 -43.21 29.44 0.09
CA ASP A 456 -44.01 30.50 0.72
C ASP A 456 -43.62 31.89 0.22
N LYS A 457 -42.32 32.11 -0.01
CA LYS A 457 -41.78 33.35 -0.62
C LYS A 457 -42.01 33.46 -2.12
N GLN A 458 -42.58 32.44 -2.75
CA GLN A 458 -42.74 32.31 -4.21
C GLN A 458 -41.39 32.33 -4.97
N ASP A 459 -40.30 32.02 -4.29
CA ASP A 459 -38.96 31.90 -4.89
C ASP A 459 -38.81 30.53 -5.59
N LEU A 460 -39.46 29.50 -5.06
CA LEU A 460 -39.44 28.11 -5.54
C LEU A 460 -40.84 27.56 -5.82
N SER A 461 -40.93 26.57 -6.69
CA SER A 461 -42.07 25.64 -6.76
C SER A 461 -41.56 24.20 -6.84
N VAL A 462 -42.23 23.26 -6.16
CA VAL A 462 -41.81 21.85 -6.20
C VAL A 462 -42.64 21.11 -7.25
N VAL A 463 -41.97 20.55 -8.25
CA VAL A 463 -42.61 19.89 -9.40
C VAL A 463 -42.15 18.43 -9.51
N PRO A 464 -42.99 17.52 -10.04
CA PRO A 464 -42.55 16.20 -10.45
C PRO A 464 -41.46 16.30 -11.53
N TYR A 465 -40.45 15.45 -11.45
CA TYR A 465 -39.33 15.43 -12.39
C TYR A 465 -38.94 13.99 -12.74
N GLU A 466 -38.90 13.69 -14.03
CA GLU A 466 -38.48 12.39 -14.55
C GLU A 466 -36.99 12.44 -14.92
N LEU A 467 -36.13 11.83 -14.10
CA LEU A 467 -34.70 11.74 -14.38
C LEU A 467 -34.41 10.48 -15.21
N ARG A 468 -34.01 10.68 -16.47
CA ARG A 468 -33.59 9.60 -17.37
C ARG A 468 -32.07 9.50 -17.37
N LEU A 469 -31.55 8.35 -17.01
CA LEU A 469 -30.12 8.03 -17.04
C LEU A 469 -29.87 6.96 -18.08
N GLY A 470 -28.93 7.22 -18.99
CA GLY A 470 -28.47 6.30 -20.01
C GLY A 470 -27.08 5.76 -19.72
N TYR A 471 -26.51 5.02 -20.69
CA TYR A 471 -25.18 4.45 -20.57
C TYR A 471 -24.14 5.47 -20.13
N ASP A 472 -24.09 6.66 -20.75
CA ASP A 472 -23.05 7.68 -20.55
C ASP A 472 -23.05 8.31 -19.15
N ASP A 473 -24.20 8.30 -18.47
CA ASP A 473 -24.36 8.85 -17.12
C ASP A 473 -23.69 7.97 -16.06
N TRP A 474 -23.62 6.67 -16.30
CA TRP A 474 -23.03 5.69 -15.38
C TRP A 474 -21.50 5.68 -15.42
N SER A 475 -20.86 5.38 -14.28
CA SER A 475 -19.41 5.20 -14.21
C SER A 475 -18.97 3.87 -14.83
N TYR A 476 -17.67 3.72 -15.07
CA TYR A 476 -17.10 2.41 -15.45
C TYR A 476 -17.47 1.32 -14.42
N HIS A 477 -17.35 1.65 -13.14
CA HIS A 477 -17.65 0.71 -12.06
C HIS A 477 -19.11 0.27 -12.12
N ASP A 478 -20.06 1.20 -12.23
CA ASP A 478 -21.49 0.89 -12.29
C ASP A 478 -21.84 -0.06 -13.45
N ILE A 479 -21.31 0.22 -14.65
CA ILE A 479 -21.54 -0.60 -15.83
C ILE A 479 -20.98 -2.01 -15.64
N ILE A 480 -19.74 -2.13 -15.16
CA ILE A 480 -19.10 -3.44 -14.97
C ILE A 480 -19.81 -4.25 -13.87
N THR A 481 -20.19 -3.63 -12.75
CA THR A 481 -20.98 -4.28 -11.70
C THR A 481 -22.31 -4.82 -12.25
N SER A 482 -22.98 -4.06 -13.11
CA SER A 482 -24.25 -4.49 -13.72
C SER A 482 -24.12 -5.64 -14.72
N ILE A 483 -22.93 -5.88 -15.27
CA ILE A 483 -22.65 -6.94 -16.24
C ILE A 483 -22.15 -8.21 -15.54
N PHE A 484 -21.28 -8.06 -14.54
CA PHE A 484 -20.61 -9.20 -13.90
C PHE A 484 -21.56 -10.04 -13.03
N PRO A 485 -21.41 -11.38 -13.03
CA PRO A 485 -22.06 -12.22 -12.02
C PRO A 485 -21.62 -11.81 -10.62
N GLU A 486 -22.47 -12.05 -9.61
CA GLU A 486 -22.26 -11.57 -8.24
C GLU A 486 -20.93 -12.05 -7.64
N GLU A 487 -20.49 -13.26 -7.98
CA GLU A 487 -19.21 -13.84 -7.57
C GLU A 487 -17.95 -13.10 -8.10
N PHE A 488 -18.10 -12.26 -9.13
CA PHE A 488 -17.00 -11.49 -9.73
C PHE A 488 -16.98 -10.02 -9.27
N GLN A 489 -17.93 -9.60 -8.44
CA GLN A 489 -18.10 -8.21 -7.98
C GLN A 489 -17.26 -7.87 -6.73
N ASP A 490 -16.57 -8.85 -6.15
CA ASP A 490 -15.65 -8.69 -5.02
C ASP A 490 -14.45 -7.78 -5.36
N GLU A 491 -13.95 -7.83 -6.60
CA GLU A 491 -12.80 -7.03 -7.04
C GLU A 491 -12.91 -6.60 -8.51
N ILE A 492 -13.65 -5.53 -8.78
CA ILE A 492 -13.80 -5.04 -10.16
C ILE A 492 -12.45 -4.58 -10.74
N PRO A 493 -12.02 -5.08 -11.91
CA PRO A 493 -10.77 -4.66 -12.54
C PRO A 493 -10.82 -3.17 -12.90
N ALA A 494 -10.12 -2.33 -12.14
CA ALA A 494 -10.06 -0.89 -12.38
C ALA A 494 -8.65 -0.38 -12.74
N GLY A 495 -7.61 -1.16 -12.43
CA GLY A 495 -6.21 -0.78 -12.66
C GLY A 495 -5.75 -1.11 -14.08
N PHE A 496 -5.25 -0.11 -14.81
CA PHE A 496 -4.63 -0.29 -16.13
C PHE A 496 -3.42 0.64 -16.30
N ASN A 497 -2.53 0.30 -17.22
CA ASN A 497 -1.42 1.16 -17.61
C ASN A 497 -1.74 1.84 -18.94
N THR A 498 -1.16 3.01 -19.20
CA THR A 498 -1.35 3.74 -20.46
C THR A 498 -0.02 4.16 -21.08
N ALA A 499 -0.03 4.21 -22.41
CA ALA A 499 0.97 4.89 -23.23
C ALA A 499 0.20 5.76 -24.25
N GLY A 500 0.13 7.07 -23.98
CA GLY A 500 -0.67 7.98 -24.78
C GLY A 500 -2.15 7.57 -24.77
N HIS A 501 -2.69 7.29 -25.95
CA HIS A 501 -4.07 6.87 -26.14
C HIS A 501 -4.29 5.35 -26.03
N VAL A 502 -3.22 4.57 -25.87
CA VAL A 502 -3.27 3.11 -25.76
C VAL A 502 -3.33 2.71 -24.29
N ALA A 503 -4.32 1.91 -23.90
CA ALA A 503 -4.43 1.32 -22.57
C ALA A 503 -4.08 -0.17 -22.61
N HIS A 504 -3.31 -0.62 -21.62
CA HIS A 504 -2.99 -2.03 -21.40
C HIS A 504 -3.68 -2.54 -20.14
N LEU A 505 -4.54 -3.55 -20.32
CA LEU A 505 -5.26 -4.22 -19.25
C LEU A 505 -4.42 -5.38 -18.66
N ASN A 506 -4.24 -5.38 -17.34
CA ASN A 506 -3.68 -6.53 -16.60
C ASN A 506 -4.84 -7.29 -15.94
N LEU A 507 -5.51 -8.17 -16.69
CA LEU A 507 -6.63 -8.95 -16.18
C LEU A 507 -6.13 -10.23 -15.51
N ARG A 508 -6.72 -10.58 -14.36
CA ARG A 508 -6.57 -11.91 -13.75
C ARG A 508 -7.34 -12.93 -14.58
N ASP A 509 -6.95 -14.20 -14.51
CA ASP A 509 -7.52 -15.29 -15.31
C ASP A 509 -9.05 -15.36 -15.24
N ARG A 510 -9.62 -15.13 -14.06
CA ARG A 510 -11.07 -15.12 -13.83
C ARG A 510 -11.82 -14.08 -14.69
N TYR A 511 -11.17 -12.97 -15.06
CA TYR A 511 -11.77 -11.90 -15.87
C TYR A 511 -11.49 -12.03 -17.37
N LEU A 512 -10.65 -12.96 -17.80
CA LEU A 512 -10.32 -13.16 -19.22
C LEU A 512 -11.55 -13.43 -20.11
N PRO A 513 -12.59 -14.18 -19.67
CA PRO A 513 -13.81 -14.35 -20.48
C PRO A 513 -14.51 -13.02 -20.80
N TYR A 514 -14.35 -12.00 -19.96
CA TYR A 514 -14.99 -10.70 -20.08
C TYR A 514 -14.06 -9.63 -20.69
N LYS A 515 -12.84 -9.98 -21.11
CA LYS A 515 -11.80 -9.03 -21.52
C LYS A 515 -12.23 -8.02 -22.59
N LYS A 516 -13.04 -8.46 -23.56
CA LYS A 516 -13.56 -7.60 -24.65
C LYS A 516 -14.57 -6.59 -24.13
N VAL A 517 -15.54 -7.03 -23.32
CA VAL A 517 -16.55 -6.15 -22.72
C VAL A 517 -15.89 -5.14 -21.78
N ILE A 518 -14.96 -5.59 -20.93
CA ILE A 518 -14.18 -4.71 -20.05
C ILE A 518 -13.46 -3.62 -20.88
N ALA A 519 -12.78 -4.03 -21.96
CA ALA A 519 -12.05 -3.12 -22.82
C ALA A 519 -12.96 -2.10 -23.52
N GLU A 520 -14.12 -2.52 -24.02
CA GLU A 520 -15.10 -1.61 -24.62
C GLU A 520 -15.62 -0.59 -23.62
N VAL A 521 -16.02 -1.01 -22.42
CA VAL A 521 -16.49 -0.10 -21.37
C VAL A 521 -15.35 0.84 -20.94
N LEU A 522 -14.13 0.34 -20.80
CA LEU A 522 -12.98 1.17 -20.45
C LEU A 522 -12.77 2.29 -21.48
N ARG A 523 -12.77 1.94 -22.77
CA ARG A 523 -12.61 2.89 -23.87
C ARG A 523 -13.74 3.93 -23.87
N ASP A 524 -14.99 3.50 -23.78
CA ASP A 524 -16.14 4.40 -23.81
C ASP A 524 -16.16 5.36 -22.61
N LYS A 525 -15.68 4.90 -21.44
CA LYS A 525 -15.62 5.70 -20.20
C LYS A 525 -14.35 6.52 -20.04
N SER A 526 -13.37 6.35 -20.94
CA SER A 526 -12.08 7.04 -20.90
C SER A 526 -11.83 7.76 -22.23
N PRO A 527 -12.29 9.02 -22.39
CA PRO A 527 -12.26 9.73 -23.67
C PRO A 527 -10.87 9.90 -24.32
N HIS A 528 -9.80 9.79 -23.53
CA HIS A 528 -8.41 9.88 -23.98
C HIS A 528 -7.86 8.54 -24.50
N ILE A 529 -8.57 7.43 -24.27
CA ILE A 529 -8.19 6.08 -24.71
C ILE A 529 -8.93 5.75 -25.99
N ARG A 530 -8.20 5.43 -27.06
CA ARG A 530 -8.79 4.97 -28.32
C ARG A 530 -8.61 3.47 -28.53
N THR A 531 -7.50 2.92 -28.03
CA THR A 531 -7.11 1.52 -28.25
C THR A 531 -6.81 0.86 -26.91
N VAL A 532 -7.39 -0.31 -26.69
CA VAL A 532 -7.18 -1.13 -25.49
C VAL A 532 -6.59 -2.45 -25.91
N ILE A 533 -5.47 -2.82 -25.30
CA ILE A 533 -4.71 -4.03 -25.62
C ILE A 533 -4.54 -4.93 -24.38
N ASN A 534 -4.27 -6.19 -24.65
CA ASN A 534 -3.71 -7.13 -23.68
C ASN A 534 -2.35 -7.61 -24.18
N LYS A 535 -1.34 -7.70 -23.30
CA LYS A 535 -0.03 -8.24 -23.67
C LYS A 535 -0.07 -9.75 -23.57
N VAL A 536 0.35 -10.42 -24.64
CA VAL A 536 0.31 -11.88 -24.73
C VAL A 536 1.56 -12.51 -24.13
N ASP A 537 2.68 -11.78 -24.15
CA ASP A 537 3.98 -12.27 -23.65
C ASP A 537 4.61 -11.36 -22.59
N ASN A 538 5.51 -11.95 -21.80
CA ASN A 538 6.34 -11.22 -20.86
C ASN A 538 7.42 -10.41 -21.59
N VAL A 539 7.49 -9.10 -21.30
CA VAL A 539 8.46 -8.20 -21.93
C VAL A 539 9.91 -8.65 -21.63
N GLY A 540 10.65 -9.02 -22.68
CA GLY A 540 12.09 -9.27 -22.61
C GLY A 540 12.54 -10.72 -22.45
N SER A 541 11.64 -11.71 -22.45
CA SER A 541 12.04 -13.14 -22.53
C SER A 541 12.35 -13.61 -23.96
N GLU A 542 11.77 -12.96 -24.98
CA GLU A 542 11.84 -13.43 -26.38
C GLU A 542 12.41 -12.40 -27.38
N SER A 543 12.58 -11.14 -26.97
CA SER A 543 13.05 -10.05 -27.84
C SER A 543 14.20 -9.26 -27.20
N GLN A 544 15.34 -9.21 -27.88
CA GLN A 544 16.51 -8.40 -27.49
C GLN A 544 16.19 -6.90 -27.45
N PHE A 545 15.18 -6.45 -28.20
CA PHE A 545 14.71 -5.07 -28.23
C PHE A 545 13.60 -4.77 -27.21
N ARG A 546 13.22 -5.77 -26.40
CA ARG A 546 12.17 -5.66 -25.37
C ARG A 546 10.81 -5.19 -25.92
N THR A 547 10.54 -5.54 -27.19
CA THR A 547 9.20 -5.47 -27.78
C THR A 547 8.29 -6.52 -27.14
N PHE A 548 6.98 -6.39 -27.33
CA PHE A 548 5.99 -7.32 -26.79
C PHE A 548 4.93 -7.65 -27.84
N GLN A 549 4.44 -8.87 -27.82
CA GLN A 549 3.24 -9.24 -28.57
C GLN A 549 1.99 -8.79 -27.81
N TYR A 550 0.98 -8.39 -28.56
CA TYR A 550 -0.28 -7.89 -28.00
C TYR A 550 -1.47 -8.33 -28.85
N GLU A 551 -2.63 -8.37 -28.22
CA GLU A 551 -3.92 -8.47 -28.90
C GLU A 551 -4.70 -7.17 -28.67
N VAL A 552 -5.40 -6.69 -29.71
CA VAL A 552 -6.33 -5.58 -29.58
C VAL A 552 -7.63 -6.10 -28.97
N LEU A 553 -8.02 -5.54 -27.83
CA LEU A 553 -9.27 -5.86 -27.14
C LEU A 553 -10.41 -4.95 -27.59
N ALA A 554 -10.18 -3.65 -27.73
CA ALA A 554 -11.16 -2.68 -28.22
C ALA A 554 -10.48 -1.50 -28.93
N GLY A 555 -11.16 -0.92 -29.92
CA GLY A 555 -10.64 0.20 -30.71
C GLY A 555 -9.92 -0.24 -31.99
N GLU A 556 -9.33 0.74 -32.68
CA GLU A 556 -8.49 0.52 -33.86
C GLU A 556 -7.11 0.00 -33.44
N ASP A 557 -6.45 -0.78 -34.29
CA ASP A 557 -5.06 -1.21 -34.09
C ASP A 557 -4.10 -0.05 -34.42
N ASP A 558 -4.13 0.98 -33.57
CA ASP A 558 -3.30 2.18 -33.63
C ASP A 558 -2.32 2.15 -32.45
N MET A 559 -1.05 1.84 -32.74
CA MET A 559 0.03 1.82 -31.76
C MET A 559 0.90 3.06 -31.81
N GLU A 560 0.60 4.02 -32.69
CA GLU A 560 1.34 5.29 -32.80
C GLU A 560 0.89 6.24 -31.68
N VAL A 561 1.69 6.31 -30.63
CA VAL A 561 1.36 7.07 -29.42
C VAL A 561 2.19 8.33 -29.31
N THR A 562 1.56 9.37 -28.78
CA THR A 562 2.25 10.56 -28.29
C THR A 562 2.16 10.60 -26.77
N VAL A 563 3.30 10.74 -26.12
CA VAL A 563 3.40 10.89 -24.65
C VAL A 563 4.18 12.15 -24.29
N SER A 564 3.92 12.67 -23.10
CA SER A 564 4.65 13.82 -22.56
C SER A 564 5.26 13.43 -21.22
N GLU A 565 6.57 13.62 -21.07
CA GLU A 565 7.32 13.35 -19.85
C GLU A 565 8.44 14.39 -19.68
N GLY A 566 8.64 14.92 -18.46
CA GLY A 566 9.72 15.89 -18.21
C GLY A 566 9.60 17.18 -19.06
N GLY A 567 8.37 17.56 -19.43
CA GLY A 567 8.09 18.68 -20.34
C GLY A 567 8.57 18.45 -21.77
N CYS A 568 8.85 17.22 -22.17
CA CYS A 568 9.23 16.81 -23.52
C CYS A 568 8.17 15.89 -24.11
N VAL A 569 8.00 15.93 -25.44
CA VAL A 569 7.00 15.14 -26.17
C VAL A 569 7.69 14.08 -26.99
N PHE A 570 7.21 12.84 -26.90
CA PHE A 570 7.75 11.68 -27.61
C PHE A 570 6.66 11.04 -28.45
N ASP A 571 6.96 10.77 -29.72
CA ASP A 571 6.08 10.04 -30.64
C ASP A 571 6.76 8.73 -31.01
N PHE A 572 6.04 7.61 -30.92
CA PHE A 572 6.57 6.29 -31.24
C PHE A 572 5.47 5.25 -31.42
N ASP A 573 5.80 4.17 -32.11
CA ASP A 573 5.01 2.95 -32.17
C ASP A 573 5.24 2.11 -30.90
N TYR A 574 4.24 2.01 -30.03
CA TYR A 574 4.35 1.34 -28.73
C TYR A 574 4.64 -0.17 -28.85
N SER A 575 4.38 -0.79 -30.01
CA SER A 575 4.70 -2.20 -30.25
C SER A 575 6.19 -2.43 -30.54
N LYS A 576 6.89 -1.42 -31.06
CA LYS A 576 8.27 -1.51 -31.58
C LYS A 576 9.35 -1.00 -30.62
N VAL A 577 8.97 -0.27 -29.57
CA VAL A 577 9.91 0.30 -28.61
C VAL A 577 9.47 0.05 -27.17
N TYR A 578 10.44 0.01 -26.26
CA TYR A 578 10.16 -0.11 -24.83
C TYR A 578 9.78 1.25 -24.24
N TRP A 579 8.62 1.32 -23.57
CA TRP A 579 8.18 2.50 -22.82
C TRP A 579 7.48 2.11 -21.52
N ASN A 580 7.76 2.85 -20.43
CA ASN A 580 7.12 2.68 -19.13
C ASN A 580 6.97 4.02 -18.42
N SER A 581 5.74 4.55 -18.40
CA SER A 581 5.38 5.81 -17.74
C SER A 581 5.64 5.83 -16.23
N LYS A 582 5.73 4.66 -15.58
CA LYS A 582 5.99 4.58 -14.14
C LYS A 582 7.46 4.81 -13.75
N LEU A 583 8.34 5.07 -14.72
CA LEU A 583 9.75 5.41 -14.47
C LEU A 583 10.02 6.91 -14.44
N GLU A 584 9.01 7.76 -14.69
CA GLU A 584 9.19 9.22 -14.74
C GLU A 584 9.87 9.79 -13.48
N THR A 585 9.52 9.29 -12.30
CA THR A 585 10.14 9.73 -11.04
C THR A 585 11.64 9.42 -10.99
N GLU A 586 12.06 8.28 -11.52
CA GLU A 586 13.47 7.89 -11.61
C GLU A 586 14.20 8.69 -12.69
N HIS A 587 13.55 8.91 -13.83
CA HIS A 587 14.08 9.75 -14.89
C HIS A 587 14.39 11.14 -14.35
N ARG A 588 13.41 11.78 -13.70
CA ARG A 588 13.56 13.10 -13.07
C ARG A 588 14.69 13.12 -12.03
N ARG A 589 14.75 12.10 -11.15
CA ARG A 589 15.79 12.00 -10.11
C ARG A 589 17.20 12.04 -10.69
N LEU A 590 17.48 11.27 -11.75
CA LEU A 590 18.81 11.29 -12.39
C LEU A 590 19.05 12.59 -13.16
N ILE A 591 18.07 13.09 -13.91
CA ILE A 591 18.18 14.37 -14.64
C ILE A 591 18.50 15.54 -13.69
N ASP A 592 17.93 15.52 -12.48
CA ASP A 592 18.17 16.55 -11.47
C ASP A 592 19.63 16.58 -10.97
N LEU A 593 20.34 15.45 -11.00
CA LEU A 593 21.75 15.37 -10.65
C LEU A 593 22.65 16.04 -11.69
N PHE A 594 22.30 15.93 -12.98
CA PHE A 594 23.12 16.44 -14.08
C PHE A 594 23.18 17.97 -14.10
N GLN A 595 24.36 18.53 -14.31
CA GLN A 595 24.59 19.97 -14.37
C GLN A 595 24.74 20.46 -15.82
N PRO A 596 24.26 21.68 -16.14
CA PRO A 596 24.45 22.25 -17.47
C PRO A 596 25.94 22.31 -17.85
N GLY A 597 26.26 21.95 -19.10
CA GLY A 597 27.63 21.87 -19.61
C GLY A 597 28.39 20.57 -19.28
N GLU A 598 27.84 19.68 -18.45
CA GLU A 598 28.37 18.32 -18.30
C GLU A 598 28.05 17.45 -19.51
N VAL A 599 28.87 16.40 -19.71
CA VAL A 599 28.58 15.36 -20.68
C VAL A 599 28.01 14.12 -19.98
N VAL A 600 26.87 13.66 -20.45
CA VAL A 600 26.18 12.45 -19.99
C VAL A 600 26.07 11.45 -21.14
N CYS A 601 26.43 10.20 -20.88
CA CYS A 601 26.25 9.09 -21.79
C CYS A 601 25.05 8.25 -21.34
N ASP A 602 23.98 8.25 -22.12
CA ASP A 602 22.84 7.34 -21.95
C ASP A 602 23.06 6.12 -22.85
N VAL A 603 23.50 5.01 -22.26
CA VAL A 603 24.00 3.83 -23.00
C VAL A 603 22.86 3.01 -23.62
N MET A 604 21.66 3.07 -23.01
CA MET A 604 20.44 2.37 -23.43
C MET A 604 19.26 3.34 -23.38
N ALA A 605 19.35 4.37 -24.22
CA ALA A 605 18.50 5.54 -24.20
C ALA A 605 17.04 5.26 -24.58
N GLY A 606 16.75 4.14 -25.28
CA GLY A 606 15.45 3.94 -25.90
C GLY A 606 15.09 5.12 -26.79
N ILE A 607 13.93 5.72 -26.53
CA ILE A 607 13.47 6.94 -27.22
C ILE A 607 13.97 8.25 -26.57
N GLY A 608 14.80 8.16 -25.53
CA GLY A 608 15.46 9.27 -24.86
C GLY A 608 14.75 9.92 -23.67
N PRO A 609 14.10 9.19 -22.75
CA PRO A 609 13.45 9.80 -21.59
C PRO A 609 14.43 10.44 -20.60
N PHE A 610 15.70 10.01 -20.54
CA PHE A 610 16.76 10.77 -19.85
C PHE A 610 17.37 11.82 -20.76
N ALA A 611 17.75 11.41 -21.98
CA ALA A 611 18.57 12.22 -22.88
C ALA A 611 17.89 13.52 -23.33
N VAL A 612 16.62 13.46 -23.76
CA VAL A 612 15.92 14.62 -24.32
C VAL A 612 15.63 15.68 -23.23
N PRO A 613 15.10 15.33 -22.04
CA PRO A 613 14.94 16.31 -20.97
C PRO A 613 16.26 16.84 -20.41
N ALA A 614 17.32 16.01 -20.33
CA ALA A 614 18.64 16.49 -19.93
C ALA A 614 19.20 17.51 -20.94
N GLY A 615 19.05 17.26 -22.24
CA GLY A 615 19.38 18.23 -23.29
C GLY A 615 18.64 19.56 -23.14
N LYS A 616 17.36 19.52 -22.74
CA LYS A 616 16.56 20.72 -22.47
C LYS A 616 17.06 21.52 -21.25
N LYS A 617 17.72 20.87 -20.30
CA LYS A 617 18.42 21.47 -19.14
C LYS A 617 19.79 22.06 -19.52
N GLY A 618 20.26 21.88 -20.76
CA GLY A 618 21.57 22.36 -21.21
C GLY A 618 22.72 21.40 -20.90
N VAL A 619 22.40 20.12 -20.64
CA VAL A 619 23.38 19.03 -20.50
C VAL A 619 23.73 18.52 -21.89
N ILE A 620 25.01 18.22 -22.14
CA ILE A 620 25.46 17.63 -23.40
C ILE A 620 25.28 16.12 -23.28
N VAL A 621 24.54 15.50 -24.19
CA VAL A 621 24.17 14.09 -24.09
C VAL A 621 24.57 13.31 -25.32
N TRP A 622 25.23 12.19 -25.09
CA TRP A 622 25.32 11.13 -26.09
C TRP A 622 24.39 10.00 -25.72
N ALA A 623 23.42 9.76 -26.59
CA ALA A 623 22.33 8.86 -26.34
C ALA A 623 22.39 7.70 -27.34
N ASN A 624 22.60 6.49 -26.85
CA ASN A 624 22.72 5.29 -27.65
C ASN A 624 21.56 4.35 -27.37
N ASP A 625 20.98 3.75 -28.41
CA ASP A 625 20.15 2.57 -28.25
C ASP A 625 20.42 1.59 -29.39
N MET A 626 20.40 0.29 -29.08
CA MET A 626 20.70 -0.74 -30.08
C MET A 626 19.50 -1.01 -31.01
N ASN A 627 18.27 -0.70 -30.59
CA ASN A 627 17.08 -0.87 -31.41
C ASN A 627 16.98 0.26 -32.46
N PRO A 628 17.00 -0.04 -33.77
CA PRO A 628 16.88 0.98 -34.82
C PRO A 628 15.58 1.79 -34.75
N GLU A 629 14.48 1.19 -34.30
CA GLU A 629 13.19 1.89 -34.12
C GLU A 629 13.26 2.89 -32.95
N SER A 630 13.86 2.48 -31.82
CA SER A 630 14.14 3.39 -30.69
C SER A 630 15.02 4.57 -31.14
N TYR A 631 16.08 4.30 -31.91
CA TYR A 631 16.97 5.32 -32.45
C TYR A 631 16.25 6.30 -33.39
N SER A 632 15.41 5.78 -34.31
CA SER A 632 14.59 6.61 -35.19
C SER A 632 13.64 7.52 -34.39
N CYS A 633 12.99 6.98 -33.35
CA CYS A 633 12.12 7.73 -32.45
C CYS A 633 12.91 8.77 -31.63
N LEU A 634 14.09 8.43 -31.13
CA LEU A 634 15.01 9.34 -30.44
C LEU A 634 15.40 10.52 -31.35
N GLN A 635 15.76 10.28 -32.61
CA GLN A 635 16.07 11.35 -33.56
C GLN A 635 14.88 12.29 -33.80
N LYS A 636 13.67 11.73 -33.92
CA LYS A 636 12.43 12.53 -34.02
C LYS A 636 12.20 13.35 -32.75
N ALA A 637 12.36 12.75 -31.56
CA ALA A 637 12.19 13.41 -30.28
C ALA A 637 13.20 14.55 -30.07
N ILE A 638 14.46 14.36 -30.45
CA ILE A 638 15.51 15.38 -30.39
C ILE A 638 15.13 16.62 -31.22
N LYS A 639 14.65 16.41 -32.45
CA LYS A 639 14.19 17.49 -33.33
C LYS A 639 12.93 18.16 -32.79
N LYS A 640 11.92 17.37 -32.40
CA LYS A 640 10.63 17.84 -31.89
C LYS A 640 10.78 18.72 -30.65
N ASN A 641 11.67 18.33 -29.73
CA ASN A 641 11.94 19.04 -28.49
C ASN A 641 13.03 20.12 -28.59
N LYS A 642 13.58 20.34 -29.79
CA LYS A 642 14.57 21.38 -30.09
C LYS A 642 15.86 21.26 -29.27
N VAL A 643 16.32 20.03 -29.05
CA VAL A 643 17.55 19.72 -28.29
C VAL A 643 18.68 19.18 -29.17
N SER A 644 18.59 19.33 -30.49
CA SER A 644 19.60 18.86 -31.46
C SER A 644 21.03 19.37 -31.20
N ASN A 645 21.16 20.54 -30.59
CA ASN A 645 22.46 21.10 -30.23
C ASN A 645 23.08 20.39 -29.01
N PHE A 646 22.28 19.76 -28.17
CA PHE A 646 22.72 19.15 -26.92
C PHE A 646 22.76 17.63 -26.96
N VAL A 647 21.87 17.00 -27.74
CA VAL A 647 21.71 15.54 -27.76
C VAL A 647 22.16 14.99 -29.11
N ARG A 648 23.16 14.11 -29.06
CA ARG A 648 23.74 13.41 -30.21
C ARG A 648 23.37 11.93 -30.12
N PRO A 649 22.55 11.40 -31.04
CA PRO A 649 22.05 10.03 -30.98
C PRO A 649 23.00 9.05 -31.68
N PHE A 650 23.06 7.80 -31.19
CA PHE A 650 23.82 6.68 -31.75
C PHE A 650 22.98 5.40 -31.79
N CYS A 651 23.32 4.49 -32.70
CA CYS A 651 22.66 3.20 -32.87
C CYS A 651 23.70 2.07 -32.90
N THR A 652 24.22 1.70 -31.74
CA THR A 652 25.28 0.69 -31.59
C THR A 652 25.03 -0.19 -30.37
N ASP A 653 25.76 -1.32 -30.29
CA ASP A 653 25.77 -2.14 -29.07
C ASP A 653 26.35 -1.33 -27.89
N GLY A 654 25.70 -1.40 -26.73
CA GLY A 654 26.09 -0.64 -25.54
C GLY A 654 27.52 -0.90 -25.07
N ARG A 655 28.05 -2.11 -25.28
CA ARG A 655 29.44 -2.48 -24.94
C ARG A 655 30.43 -1.68 -25.79
N THR A 656 30.16 -1.58 -27.08
CA THR A 656 30.97 -0.80 -28.02
C THR A 656 30.81 0.70 -27.77
N PHE A 657 29.58 1.14 -27.50
CA PHE A 657 29.25 2.54 -27.27
C PHE A 657 29.99 3.15 -26.07
N ILE A 658 30.11 2.45 -24.94
CA ILE A 658 30.80 2.96 -23.73
C ILE A 658 32.21 3.47 -24.07
N HIS A 659 32.95 2.68 -24.85
CA HIS A 659 34.28 2.99 -25.32
C HIS A 659 34.29 4.13 -26.35
N GLN A 660 33.48 3.99 -27.42
CA GLN A 660 33.39 4.99 -28.48
C GLN A 660 32.95 6.36 -27.98
N ALA A 661 32.07 6.38 -26.97
CA ALA A 661 31.67 7.60 -26.30
C ALA A 661 32.90 8.25 -25.66
N ALA A 662 33.58 7.64 -24.68
CA ALA A 662 34.73 8.28 -24.03
C ALA A 662 35.77 8.85 -25.04
N ASP A 663 36.11 8.06 -26.08
CA ASP A 663 37.06 8.44 -27.12
C ASP A 663 36.55 9.63 -27.97
N SER A 664 35.27 9.63 -28.37
CA SER A 664 34.73 10.71 -29.20
C SER A 664 34.54 12.04 -28.45
N VAL A 665 34.58 12.04 -27.11
CA VAL A 665 34.27 13.23 -26.28
C VAL A 665 35.55 14.00 -26.13
N LEU A 666 36.62 13.24 -25.89
CA LEU A 666 37.97 13.74 -25.95
C LEU A 666 38.26 14.30 -27.33
N ALA A 667 37.99 13.54 -28.40
CA ALA A 667 38.21 14.01 -29.77
C ALA A 667 37.40 15.28 -30.11
N ALA A 668 36.15 15.38 -29.65
CA ALA A 668 35.33 16.58 -29.84
C ALA A 668 35.88 17.79 -29.06
N SER A 669 36.34 17.56 -27.83
CA SER A 669 36.98 18.59 -27.01
C SER A 669 38.30 19.07 -27.61
N GLU A 670 39.13 18.17 -28.14
CA GLU A 670 40.42 18.49 -28.77
C GLU A 670 40.24 19.29 -30.07
N LYS A 671 39.16 19.02 -30.81
CA LYS A 671 38.75 19.81 -32.00
C LYS A 671 38.17 21.18 -31.64
N GLY A 672 37.98 21.49 -30.36
CA GLY A 672 37.36 22.74 -29.91
C GLY A 672 35.86 22.83 -30.23
N GLU A 673 35.17 21.69 -30.36
CA GLU A 673 33.73 21.67 -30.58
C GLU A 673 32.99 22.34 -29.40
N SER A 674 31.95 23.11 -29.72
CA SER A 674 31.14 23.81 -28.73
C SER A 674 29.67 23.85 -29.13
N ILE A 675 28.80 23.84 -28.13
CA ILE A 675 27.36 23.99 -28.29
C ILE A 675 27.02 25.47 -28.38
N THR A 676 26.35 25.85 -29.47
CA THR A 676 25.87 27.23 -29.66
C THR A 676 24.45 27.38 -29.13
N ILE A 677 24.27 28.24 -28.14
CA ILE A 677 22.96 28.66 -27.64
C ILE A 677 22.60 30.00 -28.28
N PRO A 678 21.53 30.07 -29.09
CA PRO A 678 21.07 31.33 -29.64
C PRO A 678 20.60 32.27 -28.53
N ALA A 679 21.00 33.53 -28.58
CA ALA A 679 20.60 34.51 -27.59
C ALA A 679 19.08 34.75 -27.64
N LYS A 680 18.40 34.66 -26.49
CA LYS A 680 16.97 34.99 -26.40
C LYS A 680 16.78 36.49 -26.67
N ARG A 681 16.03 36.84 -27.71
CA ARG A 681 15.54 38.23 -27.89
C ARG A 681 14.54 38.54 -26.78
N PRO A 682 14.63 39.70 -26.11
CA PRO A 682 13.66 40.09 -25.09
C PRO A 682 12.26 40.19 -25.72
N THR A 683 11.29 39.50 -25.13
CA THR A 683 9.87 39.58 -25.47
C THR A 683 9.27 40.85 -24.89
N GLY A 684 9.63 42.01 -25.46
CA GLY A 684 8.93 43.28 -25.28
C GLY A 684 8.07 43.59 -26.51
N SER A 685 6.97 44.34 -26.33
CA SER A 685 5.99 44.63 -27.38
C SER A 685 6.65 45.15 -28.67
N ARG A 686 6.06 44.81 -29.83
CA ARG A 686 6.48 45.25 -31.17
C ARG A 686 6.63 46.78 -31.32
N THR A 687 6.12 47.57 -30.38
CA THR A 687 6.21 49.04 -30.36
C THR A 687 7.52 49.59 -29.78
N ALA A 688 8.27 48.84 -28.96
CA ALA A 688 9.56 49.31 -28.40
C ALA A 688 10.78 48.97 -29.29
N ALA A 689 10.63 48.08 -30.27
CA ALA A 689 11.73 47.55 -31.08
C ALA A 689 12.22 48.48 -32.21
N LYS A 690 11.57 49.64 -32.44
CA LYS A 690 12.00 50.59 -33.48
C LYS A 690 13.05 51.61 -33.03
N ASN A 691 13.34 51.73 -31.73
CA ASN A 691 14.19 52.81 -31.19
C ASN A 691 15.46 52.34 -30.44
N SER A 692 15.89 51.08 -30.52
CA SER A 692 17.15 50.64 -29.91
C SER A 692 18.20 50.23 -30.94
N ASN A 693 19.24 51.06 -31.08
CA ASN A 693 20.48 50.76 -31.80
C ASN A 693 21.38 49.76 -31.03
N ASN A 694 20.82 48.91 -30.18
CA ASN A 694 21.61 47.97 -29.38
C ASN A 694 22.02 46.77 -30.24
N PRO A 695 23.32 46.41 -30.27
CA PRO A 695 23.78 45.24 -31.01
C PRO A 695 23.09 43.97 -30.49
N ALA A 696 22.75 43.07 -31.41
CA ALA A 696 22.12 41.79 -31.07
C ALA A 696 22.98 41.04 -30.03
N PRO A 697 22.37 40.46 -28.97
CA PRO A 697 23.13 39.73 -27.96
C PRO A 697 23.88 38.55 -28.61
N LYS A 698 25.17 38.42 -28.30
CA LYS A 698 26.04 37.39 -28.89
C LYS A 698 25.59 35.98 -28.45
N PRO A 699 25.65 34.96 -29.33
CA PRO A 699 25.38 33.58 -28.95
C PRO A 699 26.31 33.12 -27.83
N GLN A 700 25.80 32.35 -26.88
CA GLN A 700 26.62 31.72 -25.85
C GLN A 700 27.19 30.41 -26.41
N LEU A 701 28.51 30.23 -26.29
CA LEU A 701 29.21 29.00 -26.68
C LEU A 701 29.57 28.20 -25.43
N ILE A 702 29.15 26.93 -25.37
CA ILE A 702 29.50 25.99 -24.30
C ILE A 702 30.49 24.97 -24.88
N PRO A 703 31.77 24.99 -24.51
CA PRO A 703 32.73 24.01 -25.01
C PRO A 703 32.39 22.60 -24.52
N ILE A 704 32.61 21.58 -25.37
CA ILE A 704 32.48 20.18 -24.96
C ILE A 704 33.66 19.83 -24.05
N PRO A 705 33.45 19.36 -22.81
CA PRO A 705 34.53 18.91 -21.95
C PRO A 705 35.16 17.61 -22.46
N PRO A 706 36.45 17.34 -22.17
CA PRO A 706 37.18 16.18 -22.69
C PRO A 706 36.86 14.85 -21.98
N THR A 707 35.92 14.85 -21.03
CA THR A 707 35.59 13.69 -20.20
C THR A 707 34.10 13.59 -19.96
N VAL A 708 33.58 12.37 -19.87
CA VAL A 708 32.19 12.10 -19.50
C VAL A 708 32.00 12.29 -17.98
N SER A 709 30.94 13.00 -17.58
CA SER A 709 30.59 13.18 -16.16
C SER A 709 29.76 12.03 -15.61
N HIS A 710 28.79 11.54 -16.40
CA HIS A 710 27.88 10.47 -15.99
C HIS A 710 27.65 9.45 -17.10
N PHE A 711 27.56 8.19 -16.72
CA PHE A 711 26.98 7.14 -17.55
C PHE A 711 25.68 6.64 -16.94
N VAL A 712 24.65 6.46 -17.75
CA VAL A 712 23.36 5.91 -17.35
C VAL A 712 23.09 4.63 -18.13
N MET A 713 22.75 3.57 -17.42
CA MET A 713 22.36 2.28 -18.00
C MET A 713 21.02 1.85 -17.41
N ASN A 714 19.92 2.10 -18.15
CA ASN A 714 18.57 1.69 -17.76
C ASN A 714 18.13 0.39 -18.44
N LEU A 715 18.90 -0.67 -18.19
CA LEU A 715 18.60 -2.02 -18.66
C LEU A 715 18.65 -3.02 -17.50
N PRO A 716 17.69 -2.97 -16.54
CA PRO A 716 17.82 -3.61 -15.24
C PRO A 716 17.99 -5.13 -15.23
N ALA A 717 17.66 -5.81 -16.33
CA ALA A 717 17.89 -7.24 -16.45
C ALA A 717 19.38 -7.60 -16.60
N SER A 718 20.17 -6.76 -17.31
CA SER A 718 21.53 -7.10 -17.74
C SER A 718 22.56 -5.97 -17.63
N ALA A 719 22.19 -4.75 -17.19
CA ALA A 719 23.09 -3.60 -17.17
C ALA A 719 24.39 -3.83 -16.38
N ILE A 720 24.37 -4.65 -15.32
CA ILE A 720 25.56 -5.03 -14.55
C ILE A 720 26.60 -5.74 -15.43
N GLU A 721 26.18 -6.52 -16.44
CA GLU A 721 27.07 -7.25 -17.34
C GLU A 721 27.87 -6.33 -18.28
N PHE A 722 27.49 -5.06 -18.39
CA PHE A 722 28.21 -4.04 -19.17
C PHE A 722 29.32 -3.37 -18.34
N LEU A 723 29.38 -3.62 -17.03
CA LEU A 723 30.33 -2.94 -16.15
C LEU A 723 31.80 -3.27 -16.45
N GLY A 724 32.07 -4.45 -17.02
CA GLY A 724 33.42 -4.80 -17.48
C GLY A 724 33.96 -3.85 -18.57
N CYS A 725 33.08 -3.23 -19.36
CA CYS A 725 33.46 -2.29 -20.44
C CYS A 725 33.99 -0.94 -19.93
N TYR A 726 33.90 -0.65 -18.62
CA TYR A 726 34.53 0.54 -18.04
C TYR A 726 36.01 0.33 -17.68
N ARG A 727 36.51 -0.91 -17.76
CA ARG A 727 37.91 -1.22 -17.50
C ARG A 727 38.79 -0.63 -18.60
N GLY A 728 39.77 0.18 -18.21
CA GLY A 728 40.69 0.87 -19.11
C GLY A 728 40.02 1.92 -20.00
N LEU A 729 38.86 2.44 -19.59
CA LEU A 729 38.12 3.46 -20.34
C LEU A 729 38.94 4.74 -20.59
N TYR A 730 39.87 5.07 -19.68
CA TYR A 730 40.73 6.25 -19.76
C TYR A 730 42.22 5.90 -19.62
N ALA A 731 42.62 4.69 -20.00
CA ALA A 731 44.01 4.25 -19.93
C ALA A 731 44.93 5.23 -20.71
N GLY A 732 45.96 5.76 -20.04
CA GLY A 732 46.88 6.75 -20.62
C GLY A 732 46.35 8.19 -20.64
N HIS A 733 45.18 8.46 -20.05
CA HIS A 733 44.55 9.79 -19.96
C HIS A 733 44.31 10.22 -18.50
N GLU A 734 45.15 9.73 -17.58
CA GLU A 734 45.08 9.98 -16.14
C GLU A 734 45.15 11.48 -15.80
N ALA A 735 45.91 12.23 -16.60
CA ALA A 735 46.13 13.67 -16.42
C ALA A 735 44.84 14.50 -16.60
N LEU A 736 43.79 13.95 -17.21
CA LEU A 736 42.51 14.66 -17.38
C LEU A 736 41.72 14.77 -16.06
N PHE A 737 42.07 13.96 -15.04
CA PHE A 737 41.32 13.81 -13.80
C PHE A 737 42.12 14.25 -12.56
N ALA A 738 41.42 14.45 -11.45
CA ALA A 738 42.03 14.69 -10.14
C ALA A 738 43.07 13.59 -9.79
N PRO A 739 44.17 13.91 -9.09
CA PRO A 739 44.54 15.23 -8.59
C PRO A 739 45.12 16.18 -9.66
N GLY A 740 45.34 15.72 -10.90
CA GLY A 740 45.90 16.54 -11.99
C GLY A 740 44.98 17.68 -12.47
N THR A 741 43.67 17.55 -12.26
CA THR A 741 42.67 18.59 -12.51
C THR A 741 41.60 18.61 -11.40
N ALA A 742 40.64 19.53 -11.46
CA ALA A 742 39.46 19.50 -10.60
C ALA A 742 38.40 18.46 -11.02
N ARG A 743 38.58 17.78 -12.17
CA ARG A 743 37.57 16.85 -12.72
C ARG A 743 37.64 15.49 -12.05
N LYS A 744 36.46 14.96 -11.69
CA LYS A 744 36.32 13.61 -11.13
C LYS A 744 36.13 12.59 -12.26
N LEU A 745 36.44 11.33 -11.97
CA LEU A 745 36.07 10.21 -12.85
C LEU A 745 34.54 10.16 -13.05
N PRO A 746 34.00 9.49 -14.07
CA PRO A 746 32.56 9.47 -14.29
C PRO A 746 31.79 8.80 -13.14
N LEU A 747 30.56 9.27 -12.88
CA LEU A 747 29.61 8.57 -12.02
C LEU A 747 28.80 7.59 -12.87
N ILE A 748 28.77 6.31 -12.48
CA ILE A 748 28.07 5.26 -13.20
C ILE A 748 26.75 4.98 -12.51
N HIS A 749 25.63 5.11 -13.22
CA HIS A 749 24.28 4.79 -12.76
C HIS A 749 23.78 3.52 -13.45
N THR A 750 23.74 2.42 -12.71
CA THR A 750 23.39 1.09 -13.23
C THR A 750 22.07 0.64 -12.63
N HIS A 751 21.02 0.55 -13.44
CA HIS A 751 19.77 -0.03 -12.99
C HIS A 751 19.88 -1.55 -12.93
N CYS A 752 19.26 -2.19 -11.95
CA CYS A 752 19.25 -3.64 -11.80
C CYS A 752 18.02 -4.16 -11.06
N PHE A 753 17.68 -5.43 -11.27
CA PHE A 753 16.71 -6.13 -10.42
C PHE A 753 17.41 -6.85 -9.26
N SER A 754 16.75 -6.90 -8.10
CA SER A 754 17.08 -7.79 -6.99
C SER A 754 15.79 -8.34 -6.35
N VAL A 755 15.93 -9.39 -5.55
CA VAL A 755 14.81 -9.99 -4.81
C VAL A 755 14.27 -8.97 -3.82
N LYS A 756 12.94 -8.95 -3.66
CA LYS A 756 12.31 -8.08 -2.68
C LYS A 756 12.69 -8.55 -1.27
N ALA A 757 13.53 -7.77 -0.58
CA ALA A 757 13.94 -8.00 0.79
C ALA A 757 13.64 -6.76 1.64
N PHE A 758 13.30 -6.97 2.91
CA PHE A 758 13.00 -5.90 3.87
C PHE A 758 14.24 -5.45 4.67
N ASP A 759 15.42 -5.95 4.33
CA ASP A 759 16.70 -5.71 5.00
C ASP A 759 17.81 -5.29 4.01
N GLU A 760 19.05 -5.14 4.50
CA GLU A 760 20.19 -4.69 3.68
C GLU A 760 20.68 -5.72 2.64
N THR A 761 20.09 -6.93 2.59
CA THR A 761 20.57 -8.03 1.73
C THR A 761 20.56 -7.70 0.25
N ALA A 762 19.56 -6.96 -0.22
CA ALA A 762 19.49 -6.53 -1.62
C ALA A 762 20.69 -5.65 -2.01
N GLY A 763 21.12 -4.76 -1.10
CA GLY A 763 22.28 -3.90 -1.34
C GLY A 763 23.60 -4.69 -1.40
N LEU A 764 23.73 -5.72 -0.55
CA LEU A 764 24.90 -6.60 -0.53
C LEU A 764 24.98 -7.46 -1.80
N ASP A 765 23.86 -8.09 -2.21
CA ASP A 765 23.76 -8.85 -3.47
C ASP A 765 24.12 -7.99 -4.69
N ILE A 766 23.58 -6.77 -4.78
CA ILE A 766 23.90 -5.86 -5.87
C ILE A 766 25.39 -5.51 -5.88
N CYS A 767 25.99 -5.22 -4.72
CA CYS A 767 27.42 -4.92 -4.63
C CYS A 767 28.31 -6.14 -4.98
N GLU A 768 27.90 -7.35 -4.64
CA GLU A 768 28.60 -8.58 -5.02
C GLU A 768 28.59 -8.78 -6.54
N ARG A 769 27.43 -8.60 -7.18
CA ARG A 769 27.30 -8.70 -8.65
C ARG A 769 28.11 -7.61 -9.37
N ILE A 770 28.09 -6.38 -8.86
CA ILE A 770 28.95 -5.29 -9.36
C ILE A 770 30.43 -5.63 -9.20
N THR A 771 30.84 -6.14 -8.03
CA THR A 771 32.22 -6.55 -7.75
C THR A 771 32.72 -7.56 -8.78
N LYS A 772 31.88 -8.58 -9.06
CA LYS A 772 32.20 -9.62 -10.04
C LYS A 772 32.34 -9.06 -11.46
N ALA A 773 31.42 -8.18 -11.89
CA ALA A 773 31.40 -7.65 -13.24
C ALA A 773 32.49 -6.59 -13.49
N LEU A 774 32.77 -5.75 -12.49
CA LEU A 774 33.77 -4.68 -12.56
C LEU A 774 35.20 -5.19 -12.30
N GLY A 775 35.34 -6.32 -11.59
CA GLY A 775 36.63 -6.84 -11.15
C GLY A 775 37.28 -6.00 -10.05
N PHE A 776 36.47 -5.27 -9.26
CA PHE A 776 36.92 -4.39 -8.17
C PHE A 776 35.94 -4.50 -7.00
N ALA A 777 36.44 -4.71 -5.78
CA ALA A 777 35.60 -4.91 -4.61
C ALA A 777 34.85 -3.62 -4.23
N VAL A 778 33.52 -3.70 -4.17
CA VAL A 778 32.66 -2.59 -3.77
C VAL A 778 31.73 -2.96 -2.62
N ARG A 779 31.24 -1.94 -1.90
CA ARG A 779 30.29 -2.09 -0.78
C ARG A 779 29.25 -0.96 -0.76
N PRO A 780 28.11 -1.14 -0.09
CA PRO A 780 27.14 -0.06 0.07
C PRO A 780 27.75 1.18 0.77
N GLY A 781 27.42 2.39 0.31
CA GLY A 781 27.90 3.64 0.92
C GLY A 781 27.69 4.90 0.08
N ASP A 782 28.46 5.96 0.40
CA ASP A 782 28.43 7.25 -0.31
C ASP A 782 29.09 7.10 -1.69
N PRO A 783 28.38 7.39 -2.80
CA PRO A 783 28.90 7.15 -4.15
C PRO A 783 30.08 8.05 -4.53
N GLU A 784 30.37 9.10 -3.76
CA GLU A 784 31.56 9.94 -3.92
C GLU A 784 32.83 9.30 -3.30
N THR A 785 32.67 8.27 -2.45
CA THR A 785 33.77 7.53 -1.86
C THR A 785 34.16 6.37 -2.78
N GLU A 786 35.45 6.22 -3.08
CA GLU A 786 35.93 5.13 -3.92
C GLU A 786 35.60 3.76 -3.33
N GLY A 787 35.07 2.86 -4.17
CA GLY A 787 34.62 1.53 -3.77
C GLY A 787 33.29 1.49 -3.01
N HIS A 788 32.59 2.62 -2.88
CA HIS A 788 31.25 2.68 -2.29
C HIS A 788 30.16 2.83 -3.37
N VAL A 789 29.02 2.20 -3.13
CA VAL A 789 27.88 2.19 -4.06
C VAL A 789 26.62 2.68 -3.34
N ALA A 790 25.98 3.71 -3.87
CA ALA A 790 24.65 4.12 -3.46
C ALA A 790 23.61 3.18 -4.06
N ILE A 791 22.80 2.55 -3.22
CA ILE A 791 21.71 1.67 -3.64
C ILE A 791 20.39 2.43 -3.46
N HIS A 792 19.77 2.82 -4.56
CA HIS A 792 18.47 3.49 -4.55
C HIS A 792 17.37 2.52 -4.98
N HIS A 793 16.36 2.30 -4.14
CA HIS A 793 15.15 1.57 -4.54
C HIS A 793 14.31 2.45 -5.47
N VAL A 794 14.04 1.95 -6.67
CA VAL A 794 13.30 2.69 -7.71
C VAL A 794 11.80 2.36 -7.62
N ARG A 795 11.46 1.08 -7.63
CA ARG A 795 10.07 0.58 -7.57
C ARG A 795 10.01 -0.93 -7.38
N ASP A 796 8.85 -1.40 -6.93
CA ASP A 796 8.49 -2.81 -7.05
C ASP A 796 8.01 -3.12 -8.47
N VAL A 797 8.49 -4.25 -9.02
CA VAL A 797 8.16 -4.68 -10.39
C VAL A 797 7.33 -5.96 -10.43
N ALA A 798 7.47 -6.83 -9.43
CA ALA A 798 6.63 -8.01 -9.21
C ALA A 798 6.63 -8.35 -7.71
N PRO A 799 5.76 -9.23 -7.21
CA PRO A 799 5.67 -9.55 -5.77
C PRO A 799 7.00 -9.88 -5.10
N ALA A 800 7.90 -10.59 -5.81
CA ALA A 800 9.23 -10.98 -5.30
C ALA A 800 10.40 -10.21 -5.92
N LYS A 801 10.15 -9.16 -6.71
CA LYS A 801 11.19 -8.49 -7.53
C LYS A 801 11.07 -6.97 -7.44
N SER A 802 12.19 -6.33 -7.12
CA SER A 802 12.31 -4.87 -7.05
C SER A 802 13.37 -4.36 -8.00
N MET A 803 13.19 -3.14 -8.49
CA MET A 803 14.14 -2.43 -9.32
C MET A 803 14.93 -1.45 -8.45
N PHE A 804 16.24 -1.42 -8.67
CA PHE A 804 17.18 -0.53 -7.98
C PHE A 804 18.03 0.22 -9.01
N CYS A 805 18.59 1.35 -8.57
CA CYS A 805 19.62 2.11 -9.28
C CYS A 805 20.88 2.15 -8.39
N ALA A 806 21.92 1.44 -8.82
CA ALA A 806 23.23 1.43 -8.17
C ALA A 806 24.10 2.52 -8.77
N SER A 807 24.49 3.50 -7.95
CA SER A 807 25.32 4.64 -8.39
C SER A 807 26.68 4.61 -7.70
N PHE A 808 27.77 4.73 -8.45
CA PHE A 808 29.12 4.76 -7.88
C PHE A 808 30.11 5.50 -8.79
N ARG A 809 31.13 6.12 -8.19
CA ARG A 809 32.24 6.71 -8.94
C ARG A 809 33.11 5.61 -9.52
N LEU A 810 33.43 5.67 -10.82
CA LEU A 810 34.31 4.68 -11.45
C LEU A 810 35.65 4.63 -10.70
N PRO A 811 36.08 3.48 -10.14
CA PRO A 811 37.32 3.38 -9.40
C PRO A 811 38.53 3.67 -10.30
N ARG A 812 39.55 4.35 -9.76
CA ARG A 812 40.75 4.73 -10.52
C ARG A 812 41.47 3.51 -11.09
N GLU A 813 41.63 2.47 -10.27
CA GLU A 813 42.28 1.21 -10.67
C GLU A 813 41.57 0.55 -11.85
N VAL A 814 40.25 0.73 -11.97
CA VAL A 814 39.47 0.20 -13.09
C VAL A 814 39.58 1.11 -14.32
N ALA A 815 39.39 2.42 -14.14
CA ALA A 815 39.40 3.40 -15.21
C ALA A 815 40.72 3.42 -16.01
N PHE A 816 41.84 3.23 -15.32
CA PHE A 816 43.20 3.32 -15.86
C PHE A 816 43.90 1.97 -16.04
N ALA A 817 43.20 0.86 -15.81
CA ALA A 817 43.72 -0.46 -16.14
C ALA A 817 44.02 -0.56 -17.66
N PRO A 818 44.86 -1.52 -18.10
CA PRO A 818 44.96 -1.83 -19.52
C PRO A 818 43.56 -2.12 -20.11
N ARG A 819 43.26 -1.49 -21.25
CA ARG A 819 42.01 -1.73 -21.99
C ARG A 819 41.99 -3.18 -22.45
N ALA A 820 40.90 -3.88 -22.15
CA ALA A 820 40.71 -5.29 -22.48
C ALA A 820 40.49 -5.50 -23.98
#